data_AF-A0A6P0WVH0-F1
#
_entry.id   AF-A0A6P0WVH0-F1
#
_cell.length_a   1.000
_cell.length_b   1.000
_cell.length_c   1.000
_cell.angle_alpha   90.00
_cell.angle_beta   90.00
_cell.angle_gamma   90.00
#
_symmetry.space_group_name_H-M   'P 1'
#
loop_
_entity.id
_entity.type
_entity.pdbx_description
1 polymer ?
#
loop_
_entity_poly.entity_id
_entity_poly.type
_entity_poly.pdbx_seq_one_letter_code
_entity_poly.pdbx_strand_id
1 'polypeptide(L)'
;MRLVRLLLPTLAGISLTGSPIAIAFAEALSPQVAVANPVVNPSIPTTTLERSDGVELKLPDWERITFDTLPIAEDGSFNATPEVVEKLGYNPSYSWKAGQTADQYLQLGAFEKSFPQSFQLQQYHLETIAALSDTSLAGVRLSELELLEWQTIGDLVLGNVVPGLANQRIADVPPIAELLEPYIPLFGNNSTLGDVLQEYPELKQLSLGDINLEAYDINSIPGLQVTPLEKFKNWENSLIEDVPGLKDVPWSKLMDPELMDPELMDPEFMDPFTLSGGIGKVDVVFGPKEAYRKRTISGSNNQGFQVPCNKSSCPHVEMTGLPTLRGRQWISGMAQMVKGGTGAFQGLMEPTGRHPFGSAFKVVLTNTDEAQAKADFGLYFRYCIPKVGCTPYNIGPFTWIPAHEKDWVVLGIGGISGGQVTQASQQSLSLKPDSGNSVVPGTDVAAAQTEVPTAVGEAYIDPEDFNVAEDNGFIDQVPEGSEVVLRGEVTDEPSFYERISNYGHGVLDVVGLFPVIGEFADGANVVLSLVESAAYAVMGDSDKARDSLGDAGLSVISIVPVAGDILSKGGKVGKLGKVISKNADEVADVGVKNKKTLEIVKRPTNEIVKRQTKPPKILGKAYRKEIKVANEFAERGHDVVLRGKKEGADLTIDDIKWELKTLESPTINAIRQNLRKGLKQGDGRVVIDGREVGLTHATAIRAIEQHQASGRLINAKEIRVYTTSGEYVWKP
;
A
#
# COMPACT_ATOMS: atom_id res chain seq x y z
N MET A 1 -61.78 -39.88 13.14
CA MET A 1 -62.53 -41.03 13.71
C MET A 1 -62.35 -42.21 12.76
N ARG A 2 -61.80 -43.33 13.28
CA ARG A 2 -61.88 -44.76 12.85
C ARG A 2 -61.94 -45.09 11.33
N LEU A 3 -60.90 -45.71 10.75
CA LEU A 3 -60.54 -47.15 10.73
C LEU A 3 -61.27 -48.01 9.65
N VAL A 4 -60.44 -48.58 8.75
CA VAL A 4 -60.39 -49.99 8.29
C VAL A 4 -61.37 -50.53 7.22
N ARG A 5 -60.78 -51.03 6.12
CA ARG A 5 -60.90 -52.39 5.49
C ARG A 5 -60.25 -52.33 4.10
N LEU A 6 -59.08 -52.91 3.81
CA LEU A 6 -58.68 -54.32 3.71
C LEU A 6 -59.45 -55.10 2.63
N LEU A 7 -58.81 -55.33 1.47
CA LEU A 7 -58.99 -56.46 0.55
C LEU A 7 -57.83 -56.52 -0.49
N LEU A 8 -56.98 -57.54 -0.36
CA LEU A 8 -56.15 -58.19 -1.40
C LEU A 8 -57.04 -59.22 -2.15
N PRO A 9 -56.61 -59.98 -3.21
CA PRO A 9 -55.30 -60.06 -3.91
C PRO A 9 -55.40 -60.15 -5.47
N THR A 10 -54.26 -60.12 -6.18
CA THR A 10 -53.87 -61.16 -7.18
C THR A 10 -52.44 -60.95 -7.67
N LEU A 11 -51.69 -62.06 -7.69
CA LEU A 11 -50.28 -62.20 -8.05
C LEU A 11 -50.10 -62.51 -9.54
N ALA A 12 -49.08 -61.91 -10.16
CA ALA A 12 -48.13 -62.51 -11.11
C ALA A 12 -47.03 -61.45 -11.32
N GLY A 13 -45.73 -61.65 -11.15
CA GLY A 13 -44.92 -62.87 -11.16
C GLY A 13 -43.79 -62.67 -12.17
N ILE A 14 -42.71 -61.98 -11.80
CA ILE A 14 -41.41 -62.08 -12.50
C ILE A 14 -40.30 -62.20 -11.45
N SER A 15 -39.51 -63.24 -11.65
CA SER A 15 -38.49 -63.82 -10.77
C SER A 15 -37.20 -63.02 -10.78
N LEU A 16 -36.65 -62.84 -9.58
CA LEU A 16 -35.28 -62.43 -9.27
C LEU A 16 -34.41 -63.68 -9.03
N THR A 17 -33.22 -63.69 -9.62
CA THR A 17 -32.05 -64.49 -9.25
C THR A 17 -30.97 -63.48 -8.83
N GLY A 18 -30.14 -63.58 -7.79
CA GLY A 18 -29.88 -64.53 -6.70
C GLY A 18 -28.78 -63.88 -5.82
N SER A 19 -28.87 -64.14 -4.51
CA SER A 19 -28.11 -63.71 -3.30
C SER A 19 -26.55 -63.63 -3.35
N PRO A 20 -25.82 -63.11 -2.31
CA PRO A 20 -26.24 -62.94 -0.91
C PRO A 20 -25.88 -61.64 -0.17
N ILE A 21 -26.66 -61.43 0.89
CA ILE A 21 -26.47 -60.47 1.99
C ILE A 21 -25.36 -60.99 2.91
N ALA A 22 -24.38 -60.14 3.21
CA ALA A 22 -23.57 -60.22 4.43
C ALA A 22 -23.82 -58.97 5.28
N ILE A 23 -24.15 -59.22 6.53
CA ILE A 23 -24.43 -58.26 7.60
C ILE A 23 -23.10 -57.72 8.13
N ALA A 24 -22.91 -56.41 8.20
CA ALA A 24 -21.96 -55.79 9.13
C ALA A 24 -22.32 -54.33 9.46
N PHE A 25 -22.66 -54.15 10.74
CA PHE A 25 -22.33 -53.05 11.64
C PHE A 25 -22.35 -51.59 11.18
N ALA A 26 -23.19 -50.82 11.88
CA ALA A 26 -23.12 -49.38 12.01
C ALA A 26 -21.81 -48.95 12.70
N GLU A 27 -21.00 -48.16 12.01
CA GLU A 27 -19.94 -47.34 12.58
C GLU A 27 -20.04 -45.90 12.07
N ALA A 28 -19.63 -45.00 12.96
CA ALA A 28 -19.79 -43.55 12.97
C ALA A 28 -19.62 -42.82 11.62
N LEU A 29 -20.61 -41.99 11.30
CA LEU A 29 -20.42 -40.84 10.42
C LEU A 29 -19.60 -39.78 11.17
N SER A 30 -18.27 -39.89 11.10
CA SER A 30 -17.38 -38.76 11.35
C SER A 30 -17.55 -37.75 10.21
N PRO A 31 -17.79 -36.46 10.48
CA PRO A 31 -17.76 -35.45 9.43
C PRO A 31 -16.34 -35.40 8.85
N GLN A 32 -16.22 -35.71 7.56
CA GLN A 32 -15.00 -35.41 6.82
C GLN A 32 -14.79 -33.90 6.87
N VAL A 33 -13.81 -33.48 7.66
CA VAL A 33 -13.20 -32.16 7.56
C VAL A 33 -12.75 -32.04 6.12
N ALA A 34 -13.38 -31.14 5.36
CA ALA A 34 -12.84 -30.70 4.09
C ALA A 34 -11.44 -30.14 4.38
N VAL A 35 -10.42 -30.90 4.03
CA VAL A 35 -9.05 -30.39 3.97
C VAL A 35 -9.11 -29.29 2.93
N ALA A 36 -8.98 -28.04 3.38
CA ALA A 36 -8.75 -26.93 2.48
C ALA A 36 -7.55 -27.33 1.61
N ASN A 37 -7.74 -27.41 0.30
CA ASN A 37 -6.62 -27.49 -0.62
C ASN A 37 -5.66 -26.35 -0.24
N PRO A 38 -4.36 -26.62 -0.03
CA PRO A 38 -3.42 -25.54 0.18
C PRO A 38 -3.57 -24.60 -1.01
N VAL A 39 -3.79 -23.31 -0.73
CA VAL A 39 -3.63 -22.27 -1.73
C VAL A 39 -2.23 -22.49 -2.27
N VAL A 40 -2.13 -22.95 -3.52
CA VAL A 40 -0.86 -23.02 -4.22
C VAL A 40 -0.43 -21.57 -4.34
N ASN A 41 0.46 -21.12 -3.45
CA ASN A 41 1.09 -19.81 -3.61
C ASN A 41 1.72 -19.81 -5.01
N PRO A 42 1.26 -18.97 -5.94
CA PRO A 42 1.87 -18.91 -7.25
C PRO A 42 3.34 -18.53 -7.03
N SER A 43 4.25 -19.46 -7.33
CA SER A 43 5.67 -19.17 -7.23
C SER A 43 6.04 -18.26 -8.39
N ILE A 44 6.69 -17.13 -8.09
CA ILE A 44 7.21 -16.24 -9.14
C ILE A 44 8.09 -17.02 -10.10
N PRO A 45 7.96 -16.81 -11.43
CA PRO A 45 8.85 -17.38 -12.42
C PRO A 45 10.32 -17.07 -12.13
N THR A 46 11.18 -18.08 -12.17
CA THR A 46 12.61 -17.94 -11.89
C THR A 46 13.45 -18.65 -12.93
N THR A 47 14.60 -18.06 -13.26
CA THR A 47 15.68 -18.68 -14.02
C THR A 47 16.86 -19.00 -13.09
N THR A 48 17.73 -19.92 -13.50
CA THR A 48 18.94 -20.27 -12.74
C THR A 48 20.16 -19.85 -13.54
N LEU A 49 21.01 -19.04 -12.93
CA LEU A 49 22.32 -18.69 -13.47
C LEU A 49 23.38 -19.56 -12.81
N GLU A 50 24.07 -20.36 -13.62
CA GLU A 50 25.27 -21.09 -13.20
C GLU A 50 26.52 -20.23 -13.47
N ARG A 51 27.30 -19.96 -12.43
CA ARG A 51 28.58 -19.27 -12.55
C ARG A 51 29.71 -20.28 -12.75
N SER A 52 30.82 -19.84 -13.33
CA SER A 52 31.99 -20.68 -13.61
C SER A 52 32.66 -21.27 -12.35
N ASP A 53 32.37 -20.71 -11.17
CA ASP A 53 32.81 -21.22 -9.86
C ASP A 53 31.85 -22.28 -9.26
N GLY A 54 30.85 -22.72 -10.03
CA GLY A 54 29.86 -23.71 -9.61
C GLY A 54 28.76 -23.16 -8.70
N VAL A 55 28.65 -21.84 -8.58
CA VAL A 55 27.56 -21.19 -7.85
C VAL A 55 26.30 -21.16 -8.72
N GLU A 56 25.23 -21.77 -8.22
CA GLU A 56 23.87 -21.64 -8.74
C GLU A 56 23.18 -20.46 -8.05
N LEU A 57 22.70 -19.50 -8.85
CA LEU A 57 21.95 -18.34 -8.38
C LEU A 57 20.55 -18.35 -8.99
N LYS A 58 19.52 -18.41 -8.15
CA LYS A 58 18.12 -18.30 -8.56
C LYS A 58 17.75 -16.84 -8.75
N LEU A 59 17.39 -16.47 -9.96
CA LEU A 59 17.02 -15.11 -10.36
C LEU A 59 15.56 -15.06 -10.80
N PRO A 60 14.88 -13.91 -10.66
CA PRO A 60 13.59 -13.68 -11.30
C PRO A 60 13.71 -13.85 -12.83
N ASP A 61 12.73 -14.52 -13.42
CA ASP A 61 12.63 -14.66 -14.88
C ASP A 61 11.77 -13.50 -15.42
N TRP A 62 12.43 -12.38 -15.70
CA TRP A 62 11.79 -11.14 -16.13
C TRP A 62 11.01 -11.25 -17.44
N GLU A 63 11.33 -12.23 -18.29
CA GLU A 63 10.59 -12.52 -19.53
C GLU A 63 9.23 -13.20 -19.26
N ARG A 64 9.02 -13.70 -18.03
CA ARG A 64 7.81 -14.40 -17.61
C ARG A 64 7.08 -13.72 -16.47
N ILE A 65 7.68 -12.70 -15.87
CA ILE A 65 7.06 -11.87 -14.84
C ILE A 65 6.33 -10.73 -15.54
N THR A 66 5.09 -10.54 -15.13
CA THR A 66 4.04 -9.69 -15.70
C THR A 66 3.20 -9.18 -14.52
N PHE A 67 2.28 -8.23 -14.73
CA PHE A 67 1.42 -7.79 -13.64
C PHE A 67 0.39 -8.85 -13.22
N ASP A 68 0.02 -9.77 -14.12
CA ASP A 68 -0.89 -10.90 -13.85
C ASP A 68 -0.20 -12.10 -13.14
N THR A 69 1.12 -12.13 -13.01
CA THR A 69 1.86 -13.24 -12.37
C THR A 69 2.37 -12.91 -10.97
N LEU A 70 2.06 -11.71 -10.45
CA LEU A 70 2.54 -11.23 -9.14
C LEU A 70 1.42 -11.22 -8.10
N PRO A 71 1.22 -12.32 -7.35
CA PRO A 71 0.19 -12.39 -6.32
C PRO A 71 0.62 -11.64 -5.05
N ILE A 72 -0.30 -10.86 -4.49
CA ILE A 72 -0.13 -10.27 -3.17
C ILE A 72 -0.41 -11.31 -2.08
N ALA A 73 0.47 -11.41 -1.08
CA ALA A 73 0.41 -12.48 -0.08
C ALA A 73 -0.60 -12.22 1.03
N GLU A 74 -0.98 -10.96 1.26
CA GLU A 74 -1.81 -10.54 2.39
C GLU A 74 -2.85 -9.52 1.96
N ASP A 75 -3.99 -9.49 2.65
CA ASP A 75 -4.97 -8.41 2.51
C ASP A 75 -4.35 -7.06 2.89
N GLY A 76 -4.77 -6.00 2.21
CA GLY A 76 -4.31 -4.67 2.57
C GLY A 76 -5.09 -3.57 1.87
N SER A 77 -4.73 -2.35 2.21
CA SER A 77 -5.30 -1.16 1.60
C SER A 77 -4.38 0.02 1.78
N PHE A 78 -4.40 0.91 0.81
CA PHE A 78 -3.86 2.24 0.92
C PHE A 78 -5.02 3.23 0.78
N ASN A 79 -5.18 4.10 1.77
CA ASN A 79 -6.17 5.17 1.75
C ASN A 79 -5.44 6.51 1.73
N ALA A 80 -5.58 7.24 0.63
CA ALA A 80 -5.02 8.56 0.47
C ALA A 80 -5.76 9.57 1.34
N THR A 81 -5.02 10.49 1.97
CA THR A 81 -5.63 11.61 2.68
C THR A 81 -6.23 12.61 1.67
N PRO A 82 -7.22 13.43 2.05
CA PRO A 82 -7.78 14.45 1.17
C PRO A 82 -6.73 15.38 0.56
N GLU A 83 -5.68 15.72 1.31
CA GLU A 83 -4.56 16.55 0.82
C GLU A 83 -3.78 15.84 -0.32
N VAL A 84 -3.55 14.53 -0.19
CA VAL A 84 -2.90 13.74 -1.25
C VAL A 84 -3.79 13.66 -2.48
N VAL A 85 -5.10 13.44 -2.32
CA VAL A 85 -6.07 13.41 -3.43
C VAL A 85 -6.14 14.77 -4.14
N GLU A 86 -6.18 15.87 -3.38
CA GLU A 86 -6.21 17.23 -3.93
C GLU A 86 -4.94 17.55 -4.72
N LYS A 87 -3.77 17.19 -4.20
CA LYS A 87 -2.49 17.40 -4.89
C LYS A 87 -2.34 16.58 -6.17
N LEU A 88 -2.94 15.39 -6.20
CA LEU A 88 -2.88 14.48 -7.33
C LEU A 88 -3.92 14.77 -8.40
N GLY A 89 -5.05 15.37 -8.03
CA GLY A 89 -6.20 15.50 -8.92
C GLY A 89 -6.94 14.18 -9.17
N TYR A 90 -6.50 13.08 -8.56
CA TYR A 90 -7.17 11.78 -8.57
C TYR A 90 -7.02 11.07 -7.21
N ASN A 91 -7.81 10.02 -7.00
CA ASN A 91 -7.77 9.27 -5.74
C ASN A 91 -6.93 8.00 -5.89
N PRO A 92 -5.68 7.97 -5.39
CA PRO A 92 -4.83 6.79 -5.48
C PRO A 92 -5.16 5.76 -4.38
N SER A 93 -6.35 5.81 -3.76
CA SER A 93 -6.73 4.83 -2.74
C SER A 93 -7.14 3.51 -3.37
N TYR A 94 -6.66 2.39 -2.86
CA TYR A 94 -6.99 1.06 -3.33
C TYR A 94 -6.94 0.05 -2.19
N SER A 95 -7.65 -1.05 -2.35
CA SER A 95 -7.65 -2.18 -1.42
C SER A 95 -7.49 -3.47 -2.18
N TRP A 96 -6.74 -4.40 -1.62
CA TRP A 96 -6.47 -5.70 -2.22
C TRP A 96 -6.73 -6.83 -1.25
N LYS A 97 -6.88 -8.02 -1.82
CA LYS A 97 -7.05 -9.30 -1.12
C LYS A 97 -5.89 -10.21 -1.42
N ALA A 98 -5.49 -10.97 -0.41
CA ALA A 98 -4.50 -12.02 -0.58
C ALA A 98 -4.87 -12.92 -1.77
N GLY A 99 -3.90 -13.14 -2.66
CA GLY A 99 -4.06 -13.91 -3.89
C GLY A 99 -4.49 -13.10 -5.11
N GLN A 100 -4.88 -11.83 -4.98
CA GLN A 100 -5.05 -10.95 -6.14
C GLN A 100 -3.70 -10.65 -6.79
N THR A 101 -3.72 -10.44 -8.09
CA THR A 101 -2.56 -10.07 -8.89
C THR A 101 -2.47 -8.55 -9.02
N ALA A 102 -1.28 -8.03 -9.30
CA ALA A 102 -0.98 -6.60 -9.27
C ALA A 102 -1.87 -5.79 -10.24
N ASP A 103 -2.26 -6.40 -11.36
CA ASP A 103 -3.11 -5.80 -12.38
C ASP A 103 -4.53 -5.45 -11.89
N GLN A 104 -5.02 -6.15 -10.87
CA GLN A 104 -6.41 -6.08 -10.40
C GLN A 104 -6.71 -4.93 -9.43
N TYR A 105 -5.68 -4.19 -9.01
CA TYR A 105 -5.85 -3.11 -8.04
C TYR A 105 -4.82 -1.99 -8.15
N LEU A 106 -3.73 -2.17 -8.92
CA LEU A 106 -2.83 -1.08 -9.24
C LEU A 106 -3.40 -0.26 -10.40
N GLN A 107 -3.49 1.04 -10.17
CA GLN A 107 -3.93 2.00 -11.17
C GLN A 107 -2.74 2.51 -12.01
N LEU A 108 -2.97 2.92 -13.25
CA LEU A 108 -1.94 3.50 -14.13
C LEU A 108 -1.26 4.70 -13.49
N GLY A 109 -2.03 5.53 -12.75
CA GLY A 109 -1.50 6.69 -12.04
C GLY A 109 -0.37 6.34 -11.09
N ALA A 110 -0.28 5.09 -10.62
CA ALA A 110 0.81 4.59 -9.79
C ALA A 110 2.19 4.59 -10.48
N PHE A 111 2.23 4.74 -11.81
CA PHE A 111 3.43 4.61 -12.64
C PHE A 111 3.80 5.89 -13.41
N GLU A 112 3.23 7.04 -13.04
CA GLU A 112 3.41 8.32 -13.74
C GLU A 112 4.89 8.71 -14.01
N LYS A 113 5.10 9.39 -15.14
CA LYS A 113 6.38 9.80 -15.78
C LYS A 113 7.37 10.51 -14.85
N SER A 114 6.87 11.17 -13.83
CA SER A 114 7.64 12.16 -13.07
C SER A 114 8.69 11.57 -12.14
N PHE A 115 8.79 10.25 -12.05
CA PHE A 115 9.82 9.59 -11.26
C PHE A 115 10.76 8.73 -12.09
N PRO A 116 12.08 8.86 -11.88
CA PRO A 116 13.08 8.18 -12.70
C PRO A 116 13.13 6.65 -12.63
N GLN A 117 12.11 6.04 -12.04
CA GLN A 117 12.14 4.72 -11.42
C GLN A 117 10.81 3.96 -11.65
N SER A 118 9.87 4.50 -12.44
CA SER A 118 8.58 3.86 -12.78
C SER A 118 8.61 3.28 -14.19
N PHE A 119 7.74 2.30 -14.47
CA PHE A 119 7.59 1.66 -15.79
C PHE A 119 7.01 2.60 -16.88
N GLN A 120 6.61 3.83 -16.51
CA GLN A 120 6.04 4.84 -17.41
C GLN A 120 4.86 4.33 -18.25
N LEU A 121 4.02 3.45 -17.67
CA LEU A 121 2.97 2.72 -18.39
C LEU A 121 2.04 3.65 -19.20
N GLN A 122 1.79 4.85 -18.68
CA GLN A 122 0.92 5.86 -19.29
C GLN A 122 1.44 6.44 -20.61
N GLN A 123 2.73 6.29 -20.93
CA GLN A 123 3.27 6.75 -22.21
C GLN A 123 2.97 5.78 -23.36
N TYR A 124 2.68 4.52 -23.04
CA TYR A 124 2.33 3.56 -24.06
C TYR A 124 0.96 3.85 -24.66
N HIS A 125 0.78 3.36 -25.88
CA HIS A 125 -0.50 3.31 -26.58
C HIS A 125 -0.77 1.84 -26.94
N LEU A 126 -2.01 1.53 -27.31
CA LEU A 126 -2.46 0.14 -27.47
C LEU A 126 -1.64 -0.66 -28.51
N GLU A 127 -1.22 -0.06 -29.63
CA GLU A 127 -0.37 -0.77 -30.60
C GLU A 127 0.99 -1.16 -30.00
N THR A 128 1.58 -0.28 -29.18
CA THR A 128 2.84 -0.60 -28.48
C THR A 128 2.60 -1.70 -27.45
N ILE A 129 1.53 -1.61 -26.67
CA ILE A 129 1.19 -2.63 -25.66
C ILE A 129 0.96 -3.99 -26.33
N ALA A 130 0.23 -4.03 -27.44
CA ALA A 130 -0.01 -5.25 -28.20
C ALA A 130 1.31 -5.86 -28.73
N ALA A 131 2.23 -5.02 -29.23
CA ALA A 131 3.54 -5.47 -29.67
C ALA A 131 4.41 -6.01 -28.51
N LEU A 132 4.38 -5.38 -27.34
CA LEU A 132 5.19 -5.80 -26.18
C LEU A 132 4.63 -7.04 -25.49
N SER A 133 3.31 -7.28 -25.58
CA SER A 133 2.63 -8.44 -25.00
C SER A 133 2.47 -9.60 -25.99
N ASP A 134 2.98 -9.47 -27.22
CA ASP A 134 2.74 -10.42 -28.32
C ASP A 134 1.24 -10.72 -28.55
N THR A 135 0.38 -9.72 -28.34
CA THR A 135 -1.08 -9.81 -28.54
C THR A 135 -1.54 -9.06 -29.80
N SER A 136 -2.82 -9.22 -30.16
CA SER A 136 -3.42 -8.54 -31.30
C SER A 136 -4.58 -7.66 -30.84
N LEU A 137 -4.66 -6.45 -31.40
CA LEU A 137 -5.83 -5.59 -31.24
C LEU A 137 -7.03 -6.02 -32.09
N ALA A 138 -6.88 -7.08 -32.91
CA ALA A 138 -7.96 -7.58 -33.74
C ALA A 138 -9.09 -8.16 -32.86
N GLY A 139 -10.26 -7.52 -32.90
CA GLY A 139 -11.44 -7.93 -32.14
C GLY A 139 -11.53 -7.37 -30.73
N VAL A 140 -10.57 -6.54 -30.30
CA VAL A 140 -10.65 -5.78 -29.05
C VAL A 140 -11.77 -4.76 -29.16
N ARG A 141 -12.71 -4.77 -28.22
CA ARG A 141 -13.86 -3.85 -28.16
C ARG A 141 -13.50 -2.53 -27.49
N LEU A 142 -14.25 -1.47 -27.78
CA LEU A 142 -14.10 -0.20 -27.08
C LEU A 142 -14.39 -0.35 -25.57
N SER A 143 -15.33 -1.23 -25.19
CA SER A 143 -15.65 -1.51 -23.78
C SER A 143 -14.51 -2.18 -23.00
N GLU A 144 -13.52 -2.77 -23.67
CA GLU A 144 -12.36 -3.36 -23.00
C GLU A 144 -11.31 -2.30 -22.63
N LEU A 145 -11.45 -1.07 -23.12
CA LEU A 145 -10.65 0.08 -22.70
C LEU A 145 -11.52 0.99 -21.84
N GLU A 146 -11.63 0.68 -20.55
CA GLU A 146 -12.60 1.33 -19.63
C GLU A 146 -12.46 2.86 -19.59
N LEU A 147 -11.24 3.38 -19.75
CA LEU A 147 -10.98 4.82 -19.76
C LEU A 147 -11.77 5.57 -20.84
N LEU A 148 -12.29 4.90 -21.88
CA LEU A 148 -13.13 5.51 -22.89
C LEU A 148 -14.49 5.96 -22.34
N GLU A 149 -15.02 5.28 -21.33
CA GLU A 149 -16.30 5.64 -20.72
C GLU A 149 -16.29 7.03 -20.08
N TRP A 150 -15.09 7.52 -19.73
CA TRP A 150 -14.89 8.83 -19.08
C TRP A 150 -14.63 9.96 -20.08
N GLN A 151 -14.51 9.65 -21.37
CA GLN A 151 -14.17 10.63 -22.41
C GLN A 151 -15.42 11.22 -23.04
N THR A 152 -15.39 12.53 -23.23
CA THR A 152 -16.36 13.22 -24.06
C THR A 152 -15.87 13.36 -25.50
N ILE A 153 -16.78 13.61 -26.45
CA ILE A 153 -16.39 13.93 -27.85
C ILE A 153 -15.43 15.13 -27.86
N GLY A 154 -15.66 16.13 -27.00
CA GLY A 154 -14.80 17.30 -26.88
C GLY A 154 -13.39 16.97 -26.41
N ASP A 155 -13.25 16.09 -25.42
CA ASP A 155 -11.95 15.64 -24.91
C ASP A 155 -11.14 14.96 -26.03
N LEU A 156 -11.78 14.04 -26.77
CA LEU A 156 -11.12 13.28 -27.84
C LEU A 156 -10.71 14.16 -29.03
N VAL A 157 -11.60 15.05 -29.47
CA VAL A 157 -11.46 15.81 -30.72
C VAL A 157 -10.72 17.14 -30.53
N LEU A 158 -11.12 17.95 -29.53
CA LEU A 158 -10.62 19.31 -29.36
C LEU A 158 -9.46 19.41 -28.37
N GLY A 159 -9.31 18.41 -27.50
CA GLY A 159 -8.09 18.23 -26.70
C GLY A 159 -6.88 17.81 -27.54
N ASN A 160 -7.06 17.52 -28.84
CA ASN A 160 -6.09 16.84 -29.70
C ASN A 160 -5.55 15.56 -29.05
N VAL A 161 -6.40 14.89 -28.25
CA VAL A 161 -6.07 13.63 -27.58
C VAL A 161 -5.89 12.55 -28.64
N VAL A 162 -6.88 12.39 -29.53
CA VAL A 162 -6.80 11.42 -30.63
C VAL A 162 -6.32 12.11 -31.90
N PRO A 163 -5.12 11.77 -32.43
CA PRO A 163 -4.54 12.47 -33.58
C PRO A 163 -5.42 12.39 -34.83
N GLY A 164 -5.74 13.55 -35.41
CA GLY A 164 -6.47 13.65 -36.68
C GLY A 164 -7.98 13.39 -36.60
N LEU A 165 -8.53 13.09 -35.42
CA LEU A 165 -9.95 12.78 -35.25
C LEU A 165 -10.86 13.96 -35.65
N ALA A 166 -10.44 15.20 -35.40
CA ALA A 166 -11.18 16.40 -35.81
C ALA A 166 -11.45 16.48 -37.32
N ASN A 167 -10.58 15.90 -38.14
CA ASN A 167 -10.71 15.95 -39.60
C ASN A 167 -11.55 14.78 -40.16
N GLN A 168 -11.94 13.83 -39.31
CA GLN A 168 -12.77 12.70 -39.73
C GLN A 168 -14.21 13.16 -39.96
N ARG A 169 -14.87 12.57 -40.95
CA ARG A 169 -16.31 12.77 -41.14
C ARG A 169 -17.06 11.98 -40.08
N ILE A 170 -18.20 12.49 -39.65
CA ILE A 170 -19.04 11.81 -38.65
C ILE A 170 -19.37 10.39 -39.11
N ALA A 171 -19.75 10.21 -40.38
CA ALA A 171 -20.06 8.90 -40.95
C ALA A 171 -18.91 7.87 -40.89
N ASP A 172 -17.67 8.35 -40.82
CA ASP A 172 -16.46 7.51 -40.81
C ASP A 172 -16.03 7.12 -39.37
N VAL A 173 -16.73 7.63 -38.35
CA VAL A 173 -16.49 7.31 -36.93
C VAL A 173 -17.78 6.81 -36.29
N PRO A 174 -18.16 5.53 -36.50
CA PRO A 174 -19.48 5.00 -36.13
C PRO A 174 -19.93 5.22 -34.68
N PRO A 175 -19.07 5.05 -33.64
CA PRO A 175 -19.48 5.31 -32.26
C PRO A 175 -19.89 6.76 -32.04
N ILE A 176 -19.14 7.71 -32.62
CA ILE A 176 -19.45 9.14 -32.51
C ILE A 176 -20.68 9.49 -33.36
N ALA A 177 -20.87 8.83 -34.51
CA ALA A 177 -22.08 8.98 -35.32
C ALA A 177 -23.34 8.56 -34.57
N GLU A 178 -23.29 7.47 -33.78
CA GLU A 178 -24.40 7.04 -32.92
C GLU A 178 -24.74 8.11 -31.89
N LEU A 179 -23.73 8.64 -31.17
CA LEU A 179 -23.94 9.73 -30.21
C LEU A 179 -24.55 10.98 -30.84
N LEU A 180 -24.16 11.29 -32.07
CA LEU A 180 -24.62 12.47 -32.80
C LEU A 180 -25.93 12.23 -33.58
N GLU A 181 -26.46 11.00 -33.64
CA GLU A 181 -27.63 10.64 -34.43
C GLU A 181 -28.82 11.61 -34.24
N PRO A 182 -29.19 12.00 -33.00
CA PRO A 182 -30.30 12.92 -32.78
C PRO A 182 -30.10 14.32 -33.39
N TYR A 183 -28.85 14.68 -33.69
CA TYR A 183 -28.43 16.01 -34.14
C TYR A 183 -28.05 16.05 -35.61
N ILE A 184 -27.86 14.89 -36.27
CA ILE A 184 -27.52 14.78 -37.70
C ILE A 184 -28.38 15.68 -38.62
N PRO A 185 -29.70 15.85 -38.41
CA PRO A 185 -30.50 16.74 -39.26
C PRO A 185 -30.03 18.21 -39.30
N LEU A 186 -29.18 18.65 -38.37
CA LEU A 186 -28.68 20.03 -38.30
C LEU A 186 -27.50 20.30 -39.25
N PHE A 187 -26.59 19.33 -39.42
CA PHE A 187 -25.32 19.53 -40.14
C PHE A 187 -25.02 18.43 -41.18
N GLY A 188 -25.78 17.34 -41.19
CA GLY A 188 -25.59 16.21 -42.09
C GLY A 188 -24.37 15.33 -41.76
N ASN A 189 -24.42 14.06 -42.15
CA ASN A 189 -23.43 13.06 -41.73
C ASN A 189 -22.05 13.18 -42.42
N ASN A 190 -21.93 14.05 -43.43
CA ASN A 190 -20.70 14.22 -44.21
C ASN A 190 -19.82 15.37 -43.71
N SER A 191 -20.27 16.09 -42.67
CA SER A 191 -19.52 17.15 -42.01
C SER A 191 -18.39 16.55 -41.15
N THR A 192 -17.31 17.32 -40.95
CA THR A 192 -16.20 16.89 -40.10
C THR A 192 -16.56 17.07 -38.63
N LEU A 193 -15.96 16.25 -37.77
CA LEU A 193 -16.15 16.36 -36.32
C LEU A 193 -15.71 17.73 -35.80
N GLY A 194 -14.59 18.27 -36.30
CA GLY A 194 -14.08 19.57 -35.90
C GLY A 194 -15.04 20.72 -36.22
N ASP A 195 -15.57 20.75 -37.45
CA ASP A 195 -16.50 21.81 -37.88
C ASP A 195 -17.80 21.77 -37.04
N VAL A 196 -18.35 20.58 -36.84
CA VAL A 196 -19.59 20.40 -36.06
C VAL A 196 -19.42 20.84 -34.61
N LEU A 197 -18.32 20.48 -33.96
CA LEU A 197 -18.07 20.88 -32.57
C LEU A 197 -17.70 22.37 -32.43
N GLN A 198 -17.26 23.01 -33.51
CA GLN A 198 -17.05 24.45 -33.54
C GLN A 198 -18.39 25.20 -33.65
N GLU A 199 -19.31 24.70 -34.48
CA GLU A 199 -20.62 25.31 -34.70
C GLU A 199 -21.62 25.01 -33.57
N TYR A 200 -21.54 23.83 -32.96
CA TYR A 200 -22.42 23.36 -31.88
C TYR A 200 -21.61 22.95 -30.63
N PRO A 201 -21.11 23.93 -29.83
CA PRO A 201 -20.21 23.64 -28.73
C PRO A 201 -20.78 22.78 -27.61
N GLU A 202 -22.10 22.71 -27.48
CA GLU A 202 -22.80 21.87 -26.51
C GLU A 202 -22.57 20.37 -26.75
N LEU A 203 -22.34 19.95 -28.00
CA LEU A 203 -22.12 18.55 -28.37
C LEU A 203 -20.78 18.01 -27.87
N LYS A 204 -19.87 18.91 -27.47
CA LYS A 204 -18.57 18.54 -26.87
C LYS A 204 -18.72 17.73 -25.60
N GLN A 205 -19.83 17.89 -24.87
CA GLN A 205 -20.06 17.26 -23.56
C GLN A 205 -20.66 15.86 -23.66
N LEU A 206 -21.03 15.40 -24.87
CA LEU A 206 -21.57 14.06 -25.05
C LEU A 206 -20.49 13.03 -24.70
N SER A 207 -20.84 12.05 -23.85
CA SER A 207 -19.91 11.05 -23.35
C SER A 207 -19.95 9.79 -24.20
N LEU A 208 -18.79 9.17 -24.44
CA LEU A 208 -18.73 7.81 -25.00
C LEU A 208 -19.39 6.78 -24.07
N GLY A 209 -19.45 7.03 -22.76
CA GLY A 209 -20.16 6.17 -21.81
C GLY A 209 -21.69 6.16 -21.99
N ASP A 210 -22.25 7.03 -22.83
CA ASP A 210 -23.70 7.08 -23.10
C ASP A 210 -24.14 6.11 -24.22
N ILE A 211 -23.21 5.40 -24.87
CA ILE A 211 -23.47 4.40 -25.90
C ILE A 211 -22.95 3.01 -25.51
N ASN A 212 -23.41 1.98 -26.22
CA ASN A 212 -22.92 0.63 -26.01
C ASN A 212 -21.54 0.42 -26.68
N LEU A 213 -20.46 0.67 -25.93
CA LEU A 213 -19.09 0.51 -26.42
C LEU A 213 -18.73 -0.92 -26.85
N GLU A 214 -19.43 -1.94 -26.33
CA GLU A 214 -19.20 -3.34 -26.73
C GLU A 214 -19.60 -3.61 -28.19
N ALA A 215 -20.45 -2.77 -28.78
CA ALA A 215 -20.86 -2.88 -30.18
C ALA A 215 -19.75 -2.50 -31.19
N TYR A 216 -18.64 -1.91 -30.72
CA TYR A 216 -17.62 -1.31 -31.56
C TYR A 216 -16.23 -1.88 -31.27
N ASP A 217 -15.47 -2.12 -32.35
CA ASP A 217 -14.06 -2.49 -32.25
C ASP A 217 -13.18 -1.25 -32.00
N ILE A 218 -12.00 -1.43 -31.41
CA ILE A 218 -11.03 -0.36 -31.13
C ILE A 218 -10.66 0.48 -32.36
N ASN A 219 -10.69 -0.14 -33.55
CA ASN A 219 -10.42 0.52 -34.83
C ASN A 219 -11.57 1.41 -35.33
N SER A 220 -12.72 1.40 -34.66
CA SER A 220 -13.89 2.21 -35.03
C SER A 220 -13.69 3.70 -34.75
N ILE A 221 -12.67 4.05 -33.94
CA ILE A 221 -12.22 5.43 -33.71
C ILE A 221 -10.81 5.55 -34.28
N PRO A 222 -10.64 6.13 -35.48
CA PRO A 222 -9.32 6.27 -36.11
C PRO A 222 -8.32 7.04 -35.23
N GLY A 223 -7.14 6.47 -35.03
CA GLY A 223 -6.04 7.09 -34.28
C GLY A 223 -6.04 6.76 -32.77
N LEU A 224 -7.07 6.08 -32.27
CA LEU A 224 -7.18 5.74 -30.86
C LEU A 224 -6.05 4.82 -30.40
N GLN A 225 -5.69 3.84 -31.22
CA GLN A 225 -4.69 2.82 -30.91
C GLN A 225 -3.24 3.32 -30.82
N VAL A 226 -2.98 4.51 -31.35
CA VAL A 226 -1.69 5.23 -31.29
C VAL A 226 -1.72 6.42 -30.34
N THR A 227 -2.81 6.59 -29.59
CA THR A 227 -2.94 7.66 -28.58
C THR A 227 -2.33 7.20 -27.26
N PRO A 228 -1.34 7.91 -26.69
CA PRO A 228 -0.78 7.57 -25.39
C PRO A 228 -1.85 7.62 -24.29
N LEU A 229 -1.80 6.66 -23.34
CA LEU A 229 -2.80 6.54 -22.28
C LEU A 229 -2.93 7.82 -21.44
N GLU A 230 -1.82 8.52 -21.17
CA GLU A 230 -1.79 9.79 -20.42
C GLU A 230 -2.57 10.94 -21.06
N LYS A 231 -2.98 10.81 -22.34
CA LYS A 231 -3.77 11.85 -23.02
C LYS A 231 -5.25 11.75 -22.70
N PHE A 232 -5.73 10.60 -22.24
CA PHE A 232 -7.13 10.44 -21.87
C PHE A 232 -7.40 11.10 -20.52
N LYS A 233 -8.58 11.68 -20.37
CA LYS A 233 -9.02 12.25 -19.10
C LYS A 233 -9.12 11.16 -18.05
N ASN A 234 -8.66 11.45 -16.83
CA ASN A 234 -8.72 10.55 -15.67
C ASN A 234 -7.99 9.21 -15.85
N TRP A 235 -7.06 9.10 -16.82
CA TRP A 235 -6.29 7.89 -17.11
C TRP A 235 -5.63 7.31 -15.84
N GLU A 236 -5.29 8.17 -14.88
CA GLU A 236 -4.64 7.82 -13.61
C GLU A 236 -5.44 6.80 -12.81
N ASN A 237 -6.77 6.75 -12.99
CA ASN A 237 -7.67 5.88 -12.22
C ASN A 237 -7.89 4.50 -12.87
N SER A 238 -7.50 4.32 -14.13
CA SER A 238 -7.63 3.03 -14.85
C SER A 238 -6.79 1.97 -14.15
N LEU A 239 -7.33 0.78 -13.92
CA LEU A 239 -6.49 -0.35 -13.51
C LEU A 239 -5.63 -0.78 -14.68
N ILE A 240 -4.56 -1.50 -14.36
CA ILE A 240 -3.73 -2.16 -15.37
C ILE A 240 -4.55 -3.21 -16.13
N GLU A 241 -5.46 -3.93 -15.45
CA GLU A 241 -6.30 -4.95 -16.10
C GLU A 241 -7.34 -4.36 -17.08
N ASP A 242 -7.70 -3.09 -16.92
CA ASP A 242 -8.67 -2.37 -17.76
C ASP A 242 -8.04 -1.77 -19.03
N VAL A 243 -6.75 -2.03 -19.26
CA VAL A 243 -6.04 -1.68 -20.50
C VAL A 243 -5.71 -2.97 -21.26
N PRO A 244 -6.28 -3.18 -22.47
CA PRO A 244 -6.08 -4.41 -23.23
C PRO A 244 -4.60 -4.76 -23.43
N GLY A 245 -4.22 -5.96 -22.99
CA GLY A 245 -2.87 -6.53 -23.13
C GLY A 245 -1.81 -6.00 -22.15
N LEU A 246 -2.11 -4.95 -21.36
CA LEU A 246 -1.09 -4.31 -20.51
C LEU A 246 -0.61 -5.21 -19.37
N LYS A 247 -1.53 -5.95 -18.74
CA LYS A 247 -1.21 -6.88 -17.66
C LYS A 247 -0.27 -8.02 -18.09
N ASP A 248 -0.28 -8.34 -19.37
CA ASP A 248 0.45 -9.45 -19.99
C ASP A 248 1.85 -9.05 -20.46
N VAL A 249 2.20 -7.75 -20.42
CA VAL A 249 3.52 -7.28 -20.86
C VAL A 249 4.61 -7.79 -19.92
N PRO A 250 5.61 -8.55 -20.43
CA PRO A 250 6.74 -8.98 -19.63
C PRO A 250 7.53 -7.80 -19.08
N TRP A 251 7.94 -7.89 -17.82
CA TRP A 251 8.72 -6.84 -17.16
C TRP A 251 10.08 -6.65 -17.81
N SER A 252 10.62 -7.67 -18.48
CA SER A 252 11.81 -7.55 -19.33
C SER A 252 11.69 -6.42 -20.35
N LYS A 253 10.49 -6.25 -20.92
CA LYS A 253 10.18 -5.22 -21.92
C LYS A 253 9.91 -3.86 -21.29
N LEU A 254 9.27 -3.83 -20.12
CA LEU A 254 8.99 -2.58 -19.41
C LEU A 254 10.25 -1.95 -18.77
N MET A 255 11.28 -2.76 -18.53
CA MET A 255 12.58 -2.34 -17.98
C MET A 255 13.65 -2.18 -19.05
N ASP A 256 13.27 -2.21 -20.33
CA ASP A 256 14.21 -2.00 -21.44
C ASP A 256 14.70 -0.54 -21.44
N PRO A 257 16.01 -0.30 -21.23
CA PRO A 257 16.56 1.05 -21.20
C PRO A 257 16.34 1.82 -22.50
N GLU A 258 16.15 1.15 -23.65
CA GLU A 258 15.84 1.80 -24.93
C GLU A 258 14.43 2.43 -24.95
N LEU A 259 13.52 1.94 -24.11
CA LEU A 259 12.15 2.44 -23.99
C LEU A 259 11.99 3.46 -22.85
N MET A 260 13.00 3.64 -22.01
CA MET A 260 12.96 4.60 -20.89
C MET A 260 13.55 5.95 -21.32
N ASP A 261 12.85 7.04 -20.97
CA ASP A 261 13.32 8.41 -21.19
C ASP A 261 14.68 8.65 -20.49
N PRO A 262 15.79 8.83 -21.23
CA PRO A 262 17.13 8.92 -20.67
C PRO A 262 17.34 10.14 -19.76
N GLU A 263 16.57 11.21 -19.98
CA GLU A 263 16.61 12.42 -19.14
C GLU A 263 15.95 12.19 -17.78
N LEU A 264 15.14 11.14 -17.68
CA LEU A 264 14.44 10.70 -16.49
C LEU A 264 14.96 9.34 -16.02
N MET A 265 16.12 8.84 -16.43
CA MET A 265 16.68 7.67 -15.76
C MET A 265 17.37 8.07 -14.46
N ASP A 266 17.07 7.37 -13.37
CA ASP A 266 17.84 7.56 -12.14
C ASP A 266 19.28 7.11 -12.45
N PRO A 267 20.32 7.93 -12.19
CA PRO A 267 21.69 7.44 -12.29
C PRO A 267 21.97 6.25 -11.35
N GLU A 268 21.12 5.98 -10.35
CA GLU A 268 21.12 4.76 -9.53
C GLU A 268 20.25 3.62 -10.07
N PHE A 269 19.43 3.86 -11.11
CA PHE A 269 18.71 2.81 -11.86
C PHE A 269 19.73 2.09 -12.74
N MET A 270 20.49 1.21 -12.08
CA MET A 270 21.31 0.23 -12.74
C MET A 270 20.41 -0.72 -13.52
N ASP A 271 20.84 -1.08 -14.72
CA ASP A 271 20.29 -2.20 -15.48
C ASP A 271 19.97 -3.38 -14.53
N PRO A 272 18.69 -3.73 -14.31
CA PRO A 272 18.30 -4.80 -13.41
C PRO A 272 18.79 -6.18 -13.87
N PHE A 273 19.23 -6.29 -15.14
CA PHE A 273 19.84 -7.49 -15.73
C PHE A 273 21.35 -7.56 -15.50
N THR A 274 22.01 -6.42 -15.23
CA THR A 274 23.41 -6.41 -14.80
C THR A 274 23.46 -6.67 -13.29
N LEU A 275 23.94 -7.86 -12.90
CA LEU A 275 24.30 -8.23 -11.51
C LEU A 275 25.45 -7.34 -10.99
N SER A 276 25.19 -6.06 -10.86
CA SER A 276 26.09 -5.06 -10.29
C SER A 276 26.07 -5.11 -8.77
N GLY A 277 25.04 -5.72 -8.17
CA GLY A 277 24.90 -5.96 -6.75
C GLY A 277 25.69 -7.18 -6.25
N GLY A 278 26.21 -7.08 -5.02
CA GLY A 278 26.85 -8.23 -4.37
C GLY A 278 25.87 -9.39 -4.20
N ILE A 279 26.36 -10.62 -4.34
CA ILE A 279 25.63 -11.83 -3.95
C ILE A 279 26.05 -12.26 -2.55
N GLY A 280 25.13 -12.85 -1.80
CA GLY A 280 25.38 -13.43 -0.48
C GLY A 280 24.88 -14.85 -0.40
N LYS A 281 25.58 -15.70 0.34
CA LYS A 281 25.11 -17.04 0.66
C LYS A 281 24.39 -17.00 1.99
N VAL A 282 23.18 -17.55 2.06
CA VAL A 282 22.47 -17.71 3.34
C VAL A 282 23.25 -18.72 4.18
N ASP A 283 23.77 -18.30 5.33
CA ASP A 283 24.53 -19.18 6.22
C ASP A 283 23.60 -19.93 7.17
N VAL A 284 22.83 -19.17 7.95
CA VAL A 284 21.91 -19.64 8.98
C VAL A 284 20.64 -18.80 8.99
N VAL A 285 19.49 -19.45 9.15
CA VAL A 285 18.19 -18.78 9.34
C VAL A 285 17.83 -18.74 10.82
N PHE A 286 17.59 -17.56 11.36
CA PHE A 286 17.23 -17.38 12.77
C PHE A 286 15.79 -16.90 12.97
N GLY A 287 15.12 -17.50 13.96
CA GLY A 287 13.76 -17.16 14.34
C GLY A 287 13.65 -15.98 15.31
N PRO A 288 12.44 -15.75 15.86
CA PRO A 288 12.14 -14.61 16.73
C PRO A 288 12.87 -14.55 18.08
N LYS A 289 13.65 -15.59 18.46
CA LYS A 289 14.40 -15.63 19.72
C LYS A 289 15.67 -14.78 19.70
N GLU A 290 16.19 -14.49 18.51
CA GLU A 290 17.36 -13.64 18.39
C GLU A 290 17.02 -12.17 18.69
N ALA A 291 17.96 -11.44 19.27
CA ALA A 291 17.76 -10.04 19.69
C ALA A 291 19.01 -9.18 19.45
N TYR A 292 18.87 -7.85 19.47
CA TYR A 292 19.98 -6.89 19.50
C TYR A 292 21.05 -7.06 18.41
N ARG A 293 20.62 -7.16 17.14
CA ARG A 293 21.52 -7.35 15.99
C ARG A 293 22.07 -6.02 15.49
N LYS A 294 23.40 -5.90 15.40
CA LYS A 294 24.09 -4.65 15.01
C LYS A 294 24.80 -4.72 13.65
N ARG A 295 25.08 -5.92 13.12
CA ARG A 295 25.83 -6.11 11.87
C ARG A 295 24.86 -6.27 10.70
N THR A 296 23.86 -5.39 10.61
CA THR A 296 22.77 -5.56 9.66
C THR A 296 23.17 -5.13 8.26
N ILE A 297 22.48 -5.70 7.26
CA ILE A 297 22.58 -5.28 5.85
C ILE A 297 21.23 -4.82 5.30
N SER A 298 20.21 -4.63 6.15
CA SER A 298 18.87 -4.18 5.77
C SER A 298 18.57 -2.78 6.32
N GLY A 299 17.72 -2.04 5.62
CA GLY A 299 17.28 -0.70 6.04
C GLY A 299 16.40 -0.01 5.00
N SER A 300 16.69 1.28 4.76
CA SER A 300 15.99 2.16 3.82
C SER A 300 16.95 3.14 3.17
N ASN A 301 16.50 3.81 2.10
CA ASN A 301 17.28 4.89 1.48
C ASN A 301 17.51 6.06 2.46
N ASN A 302 16.59 6.32 3.38
CA ASN A 302 16.70 7.45 4.31
C ASN A 302 17.60 7.18 5.52
N GLN A 303 17.74 5.93 5.94
CA GLN A 303 18.53 5.55 7.12
C GLN A 303 19.78 4.73 6.78
N GLY A 304 19.99 4.45 5.49
CA GLY A 304 20.98 3.50 5.02
C GLY A 304 20.56 2.05 5.23
N PHE A 305 21.36 1.12 4.69
CA PHE A 305 21.10 -0.32 4.75
C PHE A 305 21.88 -1.06 5.84
N GLN A 306 22.18 -0.38 6.96
CA GLN A 306 22.85 -1.00 8.11
C GLN A 306 22.15 -0.59 9.41
N VAL A 307 20.81 -0.51 9.39
CA VAL A 307 20.04 -0.07 10.57
C VAL A 307 20.05 -1.19 11.62
N PRO A 308 20.60 -0.97 12.84
CA PRO A 308 20.62 -2.01 13.87
C PRO A 308 19.22 -2.39 14.34
N CYS A 309 18.98 -3.68 14.59
CA CYS A 309 17.76 -4.16 15.24
C CYS A 309 17.97 -4.22 16.76
N ASN A 310 17.53 -3.19 17.47
CA ASN A 310 17.67 -3.07 18.93
C ASN A 310 16.48 -3.63 19.73
N LYS A 311 15.71 -4.54 19.13
CA LYS A 311 14.54 -5.18 19.74
C LYS A 311 14.93 -6.50 20.42
N SER A 312 14.05 -6.97 21.31
CA SER A 312 14.13 -8.29 21.94
C SER A 312 13.80 -9.44 20.99
N SER A 313 13.34 -9.14 19.77
CA SER A 313 13.07 -10.09 18.71
C SER A 313 13.52 -9.49 17.37
N CYS A 314 14.45 -10.17 16.72
CA CYS A 314 15.08 -9.81 15.45
C CYS A 314 15.26 -11.10 14.62
N PRO A 315 14.17 -11.72 14.13
CA PRO A 315 14.28 -12.77 13.13
C PRO A 315 15.05 -12.25 11.91
N HIS A 316 15.99 -13.05 11.42
CA HIS A 316 16.91 -12.62 10.37
C HIS A 316 17.58 -13.82 9.70
N VAL A 317 18.25 -13.55 8.59
CA VAL A 317 19.19 -14.48 7.99
C VAL A 317 20.61 -13.94 8.16
N GLU A 318 21.53 -14.81 8.57
CA GLU A 318 22.96 -14.51 8.55
C GLU A 318 23.56 -14.85 7.19
N MET A 319 24.46 -13.98 6.71
CA MET A 319 25.06 -14.06 5.39
C MET A 319 26.51 -14.54 5.46
N THR A 320 26.95 -15.19 4.39
CA THR A 320 28.32 -15.63 4.14
C THR A 320 28.63 -15.60 2.63
N GLY A 321 29.63 -16.35 2.19
CA GLY A 321 30.05 -16.45 0.78
C GLY A 321 31.21 -15.51 0.46
N LEU A 322 31.13 -14.24 0.89
CA LEU A 322 32.23 -13.28 0.83
C LEU A 322 32.76 -12.94 2.23
N PRO A 323 34.08 -12.73 2.42
CA PRO A 323 34.64 -12.39 3.73
C PRO A 323 33.98 -11.17 4.39
N THR A 324 33.59 -10.16 3.61
CA THR A 324 32.92 -8.93 4.08
C THR A 324 31.47 -9.17 4.54
N LEU A 325 30.84 -10.25 4.08
CA LEU A 325 29.46 -10.62 4.42
C LEU A 325 29.35 -11.55 5.62
N ARG A 326 30.44 -12.18 6.06
CA ARG A 326 30.40 -13.21 7.10
C ARG A 326 29.76 -12.71 8.40
N GLY A 327 28.62 -13.30 8.77
CA GLY A 327 27.82 -12.95 9.95
C GLY A 327 27.13 -11.58 9.86
N ARG A 328 26.95 -11.06 8.63
CA ARG A 328 26.07 -9.91 8.37
C ARG A 328 24.62 -10.37 8.36
N GLN A 329 23.70 -9.51 8.81
CA GLN A 329 22.34 -9.91 9.17
C GLN A 329 21.31 -9.17 8.32
N TRP A 330 20.51 -9.89 7.53
CA TRP A 330 19.34 -9.29 6.88
C TRP A 330 18.15 -9.45 7.81
N ILE A 331 17.71 -8.36 8.43
CA ILE A 331 16.64 -8.37 9.44
C ILE A 331 15.27 -8.46 8.76
N SER A 332 14.34 -9.17 9.37
CA SER A 332 12.96 -9.24 8.91
C SER A 332 12.28 -7.86 8.98
N GLY A 333 11.66 -7.46 7.85
CA GLY A 333 10.85 -6.25 7.77
C GLY A 333 9.63 -6.29 8.68
N MET A 334 9.14 -7.50 9.01
CA MET A 334 8.00 -7.69 9.90
C MET A 334 8.37 -7.43 11.36
N ALA A 335 9.64 -7.61 11.70
CA ALA A 335 10.17 -7.31 13.03
C ALA A 335 10.66 -5.86 13.15
N GLN A 336 11.10 -5.24 12.07
CA GLN A 336 11.69 -3.89 12.09
C GLN A 336 11.18 -3.01 10.96
N MET A 337 10.53 -1.91 11.37
CA MET A 337 10.21 -0.78 10.50
C MET A 337 11.31 0.28 10.59
N VAL A 338 11.57 0.96 9.49
CA VAL A 338 12.57 2.02 9.31
C VAL A 338 11.91 3.23 8.64
N LYS A 339 12.49 4.42 8.80
CA LYS A 339 12.03 5.63 8.13
C LYS A 339 12.33 5.54 6.64
N GLY A 340 11.35 5.83 5.80
CA GLY A 340 11.38 5.82 4.34
C GLY A 340 10.66 7.02 3.75
N GLY A 341 10.27 6.90 2.48
CA GLY A 341 9.65 7.96 1.69
C GLY A 341 10.59 9.11 1.32
N THR A 342 10.17 9.98 0.41
CA THR A 342 10.92 11.18 0.00
C THR A 342 9.98 12.38 -0.11
N GLY A 343 10.53 13.60 -0.11
CA GLY A 343 9.74 14.82 -0.17
C GLY A 343 8.74 14.92 0.98
N ALA A 344 7.47 15.19 0.68
CA ALA A 344 6.38 15.31 1.67
C ALA A 344 6.13 14.02 2.48
N PHE A 345 6.58 12.87 1.97
CA PHE A 345 6.44 11.57 2.62
C PHE A 345 7.70 11.14 3.40
N GLN A 346 8.73 11.98 3.44
CA GLN A 346 9.97 11.67 4.11
C GLN A 346 9.76 11.46 5.61
N GLY A 347 10.27 10.34 6.14
CA GLY A 347 10.23 10.01 7.56
C GLY A 347 9.09 9.08 7.96
N LEU A 348 8.16 8.79 7.06
CA LEU A 348 7.14 7.76 7.24
C LEU A 348 7.77 6.35 7.30
N MET A 349 7.07 5.38 7.88
CA MET A 349 7.66 4.06 8.16
C MET A 349 7.46 3.06 7.02
N GLU A 350 8.48 2.23 6.75
CA GLU A 350 8.47 1.08 5.83
C GLU A 350 9.19 -0.12 6.47
N PRO A 351 8.90 -1.36 6.04
CA PRO A 351 9.71 -2.51 6.43
C PRO A 351 11.18 -2.35 6.04
N THR A 352 12.08 -2.80 6.93
CA THR A 352 13.51 -2.89 6.62
C THR A 352 13.75 -3.92 5.51
N GLY A 353 14.63 -3.60 4.56
CA GLY A 353 14.90 -4.47 3.43
C GLY A 353 16.04 -3.97 2.56
N ARG A 354 16.04 -4.35 1.27
CA ARG A 354 17.08 -4.07 0.29
C ARG A 354 16.54 -3.74 -1.09
N HIS A 355 17.37 -3.11 -1.91
CA HIS A 355 17.12 -2.80 -3.32
C HIS A 355 18.10 -3.59 -4.22
N PRO A 356 17.95 -4.93 -4.33
CA PRO A 356 18.84 -5.74 -5.16
C PRO A 356 18.72 -5.45 -6.67
N PHE A 357 17.58 -4.91 -7.11
CA PHE A 357 17.25 -4.65 -8.52
C PHE A 357 16.87 -3.18 -8.75
N GLY A 358 17.56 -2.26 -8.06
CA GLY A 358 17.22 -0.84 -8.08
C GLY A 358 16.02 -0.48 -7.20
N SER A 359 15.55 0.76 -7.31
CA SER A 359 14.57 1.38 -6.42
C SER A 359 13.12 1.31 -6.92
N ALA A 360 12.83 0.50 -7.94
CA ALA A 360 11.45 0.25 -8.36
C ALA A 360 10.66 -0.46 -7.25
N PHE A 361 11.30 -1.39 -6.53
CA PHE A 361 10.73 -2.11 -5.40
C PHE A 361 11.80 -2.51 -4.39
N LYS A 362 11.36 -2.77 -3.16
CA LYS A 362 12.18 -3.27 -2.07
C LYS A 362 11.95 -4.75 -1.83
N VAL A 363 13.03 -5.52 -1.75
CA VAL A 363 13.01 -6.90 -1.27
C VAL A 363 13.11 -6.90 0.25
N VAL A 364 12.15 -7.55 0.90
CA VAL A 364 12.01 -7.61 2.36
C VAL A 364 12.00 -9.06 2.80
N LEU A 365 12.75 -9.39 3.85
CA LEU A 365 12.63 -10.68 4.53
C LEU A 365 11.31 -10.66 5.32
N THR A 366 10.32 -11.42 4.87
CA THR A 366 8.96 -11.40 5.42
C THR A 366 8.78 -12.47 6.50
N ASN A 367 9.41 -13.63 6.35
CA ASN A 367 9.31 -14.71 7.34
C ASN A 367 10.62 -15.51 7.47
N THR A 368 10.86 -16.07 8.65
CA THR A 368 11.95 -17.02 8.90
C THR A 368 11.43 -18.26 9.62
N ASP A 369 11.79 -19.42 9.10
CA ASP A 369 11.58 -20.72 9.74
C ASP A 369 12.95 -21.37 10.00
N GLU A 370 13.43 -21.17 11.23
CA GLU A 370 14.70 -21.74 11.72
C GLU A 370 14.68 -23.27 11.71
N ALA A 371 13.54 -23.92 11.91
CA ALA A 371 13.45 -25.38 11.92
C ALA A 371 13.55 -25.98 10.52
N GLN A 372 13.04 -25.25 9.51
CA GLN A 372 13.14 -25.62 8.10
C GLN A 372 14.35 -25.01 7.39
N ALA A 373 15.18 -24.24 8.10
CA ALA A 373 16.29 -23.49 7.52
C ALA A 373 15.82 -22.62 6.33
N LYS A 374 14.63 -22.02 6.42
CA LYS A 374 13.92 -21.37 5.31
C LYS A 374 13.63 -19.90 5.59
N ALA A 375 13.87 -19.06 4.59
CA ALA A 375 13.60 -17.63 4.58
C ALA A 375 12.66 -17.28 3.44
N ASP A 376 11.54 -16.63 3.76
CA ASP A 376 10.62 -16.10 2.75
C ASP A 376 10.86 -14.61 2.56
N PHE A 377 10.83 -14.20 1.30
CA PHE A 377 10.96 -12.80 0.91
C PHE A 377 9.66 -12.30 0.28
N GLY A 378 9.47 -10.99 0.32
CA GLY A 378 8.41 -10.31 -0.41
C GLY A 378 8.89 -9.02 -1.05
N LEU A 379 8.21 -8.61 -2.13
CA LEU A 379 8.40 -7.28 -2.71
C LEU A 379 7.47 -6.28 -2.04
N TYR A 380 7.99 -5.08 -1.84
CA TYR A 380 7.22 -3.91 -1.48
C TYR A 380 7.46 -2.82 -2.51
N PHE A 381 6.40 -2.29 -3.08
CA PHE A 381 6.41 -1.16 -3.99
C PHE A 381 6.08 0.12 -3.24
N ARG A 382 6.29 1.25 -3.91
CA ARG A 382 5.93 2.58 -3.45
C ARG A 382 5.29 3.33 -4.59
N TYR A 383 4.53 4.36 -4.27
CA TYR A 383 4.04 5.30 -5.24
C TYR A 383 4.86 6.60 -5.15
N CYS A 384 5.04 7.28 -6.28
CA CYS A 384 5.74 8.54 -6.33
C CYS A 384 4.92 9.62 -7.03
N ILE A 385 4.87 10.80 -6.42
CA ILE A 385 4.05 11.92 -6.85
C ILE A 385 4.94 13.06 -7.35
N PRO A 386 4.78 13.51 -8.61
CA PRO A 386 5.57 14.59 -9.19
C PRO A 386 5.70 15.78 -8.23
N LYS A 387 6.94 16.25 -7.98
CA LYS A 387 7.24 17.42 -7.13
C LYS A 387 6.83 17.30 -5.65
N VAL A 388 6.14 16.24 -5.24
CA VAL A 388 5.74 15.99 -3.85
C VAL A 388 6.67 14.96 -3.21
N GLY A 389 7.05 13.89 -3.92
CA GLY A 389 7.96 12.84 -3.43
C GLY A 389 7.34 11.44 -3.48
N CYS A 390 8.05 10.44 -2.97
CA CYS A 390 7.63 9.04 -2.94
C CYS A 390 7.13 8.60 -1.58
N THR A 391 6.08 7.80 -1.54
CA THR A 391 5.70 7.06 -0.34
C THR A 391 6.85 6.14 0.11
N PRO A 392 6.85 5.68 1.36
CA PRO A 392 7.66 4.52 1.75
C PRO A 392 7.25 3.28 0.94
N TYR A 393 8.11 2.26 0.91
CA TYR A 393 7.79 0.97 0.31
C TYR A 393 6.80 0.19 1.17
N ASN A 394 5.52 0.44 0.97
CA ASN A 394 4.42 -0.05 1.81
C ASN A 394 3.36 -0.81 1.01
N ILE A 395 3.54 -1.01 -0.29
CA ILE A 395 2.61 -1.75 -1.16
C ILE A 395 3.12 -3.19 -1.29
N GLY A 396 2.56 -4.11 -0.52
CA GLY A 396 3.00 -5.50 -0.45
C GLY A 396 2.57 -6.17 0.86
N PRO A 397 3.08 -7.37 1.18
CA PRO A 397 4.12 -8.08 0.44
C PRO A 397 3.56 -8.82 -0.79
N PHE A 398 4.19 -8.63 -1.94
CA PHE A 398 4.03 -9.55 -3.07
C PHE A 398 4.93 -10.76 -2.81
N THR A 399 4.42 -11.97 -3.06
CA THR A 399 5.18 -13.21 -2.85
C THR A 399 6.48 -13.16 -3.65
N TRP A 400 7.65 -13.39 -3.05
CA TRP A 400 8.94 -13.40 -3.77
C TRP A 400 9.66 -14.74 -3.67
N ILE A 401 10.84 -14.83 -4.28
CA ILE A 401 11.70 -16.02 -4.31
C ILE A 401 12.16 -16.34 -2.88
N PRO A 402 11.79 -17.49 -2.30
CA PRO A 402 12.31 -17.90 -1.00
C PRO A 402 13.74 -18.43 -1.12
N ALA A 403 14.46 -18.48 0.00
CA ALA A 403 15.79 -19.07 0.09
C ALA A 403 15.90 -20.01 1.28
N HIS A 404 16.74 -21.03 1.17
CA HIS A 404 17.14 -21.89 2.28
C HIS A 404 18.59 -21.61 2.68
N GLU A 405 19.01 -22.16 3.81
CA GLU A 405 20.43 -22.22 4.13
C GLU A 405 21.22 -22.80 2.95
N LYS A 406 22.34 -22.14 2.69
CA LYS A 406 23.29 -22.39 1.59
C LYS A 406 22.83 -21.94 0.20
N ASP A 407 21.61 -21.44 0.04
CA ASP A 407 21.20 -20.77 -1.19
C ASP A 407 21.93 -19.43 -1.34
N TRP A 408 22.15 -19.03 -2.59
CA TRP A 408 22.67 -17.71 -2.94
C TRP A 408 21.53 -16.75 -3.24
N VAL A 409 21.65 -15.52 -2.74
CA VAL A 409 20.68 -14.44 -2.94
C VAL A 409 21.36 -13.17 -3.42
N VAL A 410 20.63 -12.35 -4.18
CA VAL A 410 21.10 -11.04 -4.63
C VAL A 410 20.91 -10.01 -3.52
N LEU A 411 21.96 -9.26 -3.18
CA LEU A 411 21.93 -8.25 -2.11
C LEU A 411 21.83 -6.81 -2.63
N GLY A 412 22.22 -6.52 -3.87
CA GLY A 412 22.31 -5.15 -4.40
C GLY A 412 23.58 -4.38 -4.01
N ILE A 413 23.72 -3.14 -4.51
CA ILE A 413 24.96 -2.33 -4.44
C ILE A 413 25.14 -1.46 -3.18
N GLY A 414 24.13 -1.30 -2.32
CA GLY A 414 24.23 -0.40 -1.16
C GLY A 414 24.92 -1.04 0.07
N GLY A 415 25.86 -0.35 0.72
CA GLY A 415 26.22 -0.64 2.12
C GLY A 415 27.03 -1.91 2.44
N ILE A 416 27.73 -2.53 1.47
CA ILE A 416 28.75 -3.57 1.73
C ILE A 416 30.17 -2.95 1.69
N SER A 417 30.28 -1.64 1.94
CA SER A 417 31.57 -0.93 2.01
C SER A 417 32.25 -1.18 3.36
N GLY A 418 33.02 -2.26 3.41
CA GLY A 418 34.19 -2.40 4.26
C GLY A 418 35.39 -2.67 3.36
N GLY A 419 36.05 -1.60 2.90
CA GLY A 419 37.24 -1.66 2.03
C GLY A 419 36.97 -1.17 0.61
N GLN A 420 37.81 -0.25 0.14
CA GLN A 420 37.82 0.27 -1.23
C GLN A 420 37.76 -0.86 -2.26
N VAL A 421 36.75 -0.85 -3.13
CA VAL A 421 36.80 -1.61 -4.38
C VAL A 421 37.53 -0.71 -5.38
N THR A 422 38.83 -0.93 -5.54
CA THR A 422 39.57 -0.49 -6.72
C THR A 422 38.96 -1.14 -7.96
N GLN A 423 38.77 -0.36 -9.02
CA GLN A 423 38.14 -0.70 -10.31
C GLN A 423 38.90 -1.76 -11.14
N ALA A 424 39.25 -2.91 -10.56
CA ALA A 424 39.98 -3.97 -11.26
C ALA A 424 39.26 -5.32 -11.13
N SER A 425 38.05 -5.41 -11.65
CA SER A 425 37.45 -6.64 -12.20
C SER A 425 36.03 -6.37 -12.73
N GLN A 426 35.89 -5.35 -13.59
CA GLN A 426 34.76 -5.29 -14.50
C GLN A 426 35.02 -6.27 -15.65
N GLN A 427 34.69 -7.54 -15.46
CA GLN A 427 34.39 -8.40 -16.60
C GLN A 427 32.88 -8.39 -16.78
N SER A 428 32.43 -7.64 -17.78
CA SER A 428 31.08 -7.67 -18.31
C SER A 428 30.69 -9.12 -18.66
N LEU A 429 29.76 -9.71 -17.91
CA LEU A 429 29.10 -10.95 -18.29
C LEU A 429 27.98 -10.61 -19.27
N SER A 430 28.34 -10.51 -20.55
CA SER A 430 27.40 -10.39 -21.64
C SER A 430 26.73 -11.75 -21.86
N LEU A 431 25.42 -11.86 -21.64
CA LEU A 431 24.61 -12.96 -22.15
C LEU A 431 24.54 -12.79 -23.68
N LYS A 432 25.23 -13.65 -24.43
CA LYS A 432 25.00 -13.76 -25.89
C LYS A 432 23.80 -14.68 -26.13
N PRO A 433 22.78 -14.25 -26.87
CA PRO A 433 21.81 -15.18 -27.43
C PRO A 433 22.47 -15.96 -28.58
N ASP A 434 22.50 -17.28 -28.45
CA ASP A 434 22.86 -18.18 -29.54
C ASP A 434 21.81 -18.08 -30.66
N SER A 435 22.15 -17.40 -31.75
CA SER A 435 21.50 -17.62 -33.04
C SER A 435 22.54 -17.56 -34.15
N GLY A 436 22.80 -18.71 -34.75
CA GLY A 436 23.80 -18.86 -35.80
C GLY A 436 23.39 -19.94 -36.78
N ASN A 437 22.64 -19.55 -37.82
CA ASN A 437 22.88 -20.06 -39.18
C ASN A 437 22.19 -19.14 -40.20
N SER A 438 22.98 -18.30 -40.87
CA SER A 438 22.79 -18.08 -42.30
C SER A 438 24.07 -17.56 -42.95
N VAL A 439 24.39 -18.19 -44.06
CA VAL A 439 25.60 -18.05 -44.89
C VAL A 439 25.25 -17.19 -46.09
N VAL A 440 25.99 -16.10 -46.37
CA VAL A 440 26.29 -15.58 -47.73
C VAL A 440 27.59 -14.74 -47.70
N PRO A 441 28.46 -14.76 -48.73
CA PRO A 441 29.86 -14.34 -48.62
C PRO A 441 30.20 -12.96 -49.22
N GLY A 442 31.26 -12.36 -48.66
CA GLY A 442 32.41 -11.83 -49.38
C GLY A 442 32.31 -10.45 -50.05
N THR A 443 33.06 -9.48 -49.51
CA THR A 443 33.96 -8.60 -50.31
C THR A 443 34.99 -7.93 -49.40
N ASP A 444 36.27 -8.05 -49.80
CA ASP A 444 37.47 -7.47 -49.20
C ASP A 444 37.53 -5.94 -49.33
N VAL A 445 38.03 -5.21 -48.31
CA VAL A 445 39.00 -4.10 -48.47
C VAL A 445 39.87 -3.91 -47.21
N ALA A 446 41.17 -4.15 -47.39
CA ALA A 446 42.40 -3.57 -46.82
C ALA A 446 42.47 -2.92 -45.40
N ALA A 447 43.23 -3.63 -44.55
CA ALA A 447 44.29 -3.24 -43.61
C ALA A 447 44.65 -1.75 -43.34
N ALA A 448 44.75 -1.44 -42.04
CA ALA A 448 45.89 -0.72 -41.45
C ALA A 448 46.11 -1.18 -40.00
N GLN A 449 47.29 -1.77 -39.74
CA GLN A 449 47.78 -2.20 -38.43
C GLN A 449 48.51 -1.04 -37.74
N THR A 450 48.31 -0.90 -36.43
CA THR A 450 49.25 -0.22 -35.53
C THR A 450 49.48 -1.09 -34.30
N GLU A 451 50.71 -1.56 -34.17
CA GLU A 451 51.23 -2.35 -33.06
C GLU A 451 51.47 -1.47 -31.81
N VAL A 452 51.17 -2.00 -30.62
CA VAL A 452 51.70 -1.51 -29.33
C VAL A 452 52.12 -2.73 -28.51
N PRO A 453 53.33 -2.75 -27.89
CA PRO A 453 53.97 -3.95 -27.39
C PRO A 453 53.48 -4.41 -26.02
N THR A 454 53.47 -5.73 -25.84
CA THR A 454 53.25 -6.42 -24.56
C THR A 454 54.51 -6.34 -23.71
N ALA A 455 54.42 -5.73 -22.53
CA ALA A 455 55.43 -5.85 -21.47
C ALA A 455 54.82 -6.63 -20.30
N VAL A 456 55.37 -7.83 -20.07
CA VAL A 456 55.09 -8.67 -18.90
C VAL A 456 56.05 -8.23 -17.80
N GLY A 457 55.51 -7.85 -16.65
CA GLY A 457 56.28 -7.52 -15.44
C GLY A 457 55.59 -8.11 -14.22
N GLU A 458 56.16 -9.18 -13.67
CA GLU A 458 55.80 -9.75 -12.37
C GLU A 458 56.37 -8.85 -11.26
N ALA A 459 55.53 -8.41 -10.32
CA ALA A 459 55.96 -7.69 -9.13
C ALA A 459 55.92 -8.62 -7.91
N TYR A 460 57.10 -8.88 -7.35
CA TYR A 460 57.34 -9.59 -6.10
C TYR A 460 57.25 -8.56 -4.96
N ILE A 461 56.47 -8.84 -3.92
CA ILE A 461 56.40 -8.00 -2.71
C ILE A 461 57.24 -8.67 -1.62
N ASP A 462 58.21 -7.91 -1.09
CA ASP A 462 59.12 -8.28 -0.02
C ASP A 462 58.45 -8.08 1.36
N PRO A 463 58.38 -9.09 2.23
CA PRO A 463 57.70 -8.99 3.52
C PRO A 463 58.69 -8.68 4.66
N GLU A 464 59.24 -7.47 4.74
CA GLU A 464 59.97 -7.02 5.96
C GLU A 464 59.69 -5.59 6.45
N ASP A 465 58.91 -4.75 5.76
CA ASP A 465 58.65 -3.39 6.25
C ASP A 465 57.36 -3.28 7.09
N PHE A 466 57.33 -3.90 8.28
CA PHE A 466 56.42 -3.45 9.37
C PHE A 466 56.89 -3.91 10.75
N ASN A 467 57.51 -2.99 11.51
CA ASN A 467 57.61 -2.91 12.98
C ASN A 467 58.48 -1.68 13.32
N VAL A 468 58.33 -0.84 14.35
CA VAL A 468 57.58 -0.75 15.61
C VAL A 468 57.77 0.72 16.10
N ALA A 469 56.83 1.29 16.87
CA ALA A 469 57.10 1.87 18.21
C ALA A 469 56.02 2.84 18.70
N GLU A 470 55.47 2.51 19.87
CA GLU A 470 54.82 3.41 20.83
C GLU A 470 55.86 4.37 21.44
N ASP A 471 55.49 5.62 21.73
CA ASP A 471 55.90 6.25 23.00
C ASP A 471 55.02 7.43 23.42
N ASN A 472 54.85 7.57 24.74
CA ASN A 472 54.07 8.58 25.45
C ASN A 472 54.93 9.79 25.82
N GLY A 473 54.37 11.00 25.89
CA GLY A 473 54.97 12.07 26.71
C GLY A 473 54.62 13.52 26.37
N PHE A 474 53.66 14.08 27.12
CA PHE A 474 53.63 15.44 27.71
C PHE A 474 54.58 16.52 27.19
N ILE A 475 54.07 17.70 26.78
CA ILE A 475 54.59 19.05 27.14
C ILE A 475 53.45 20.11 27.12
N ASP A 476 53.33 20.85 28.23
CA ASP A 476 52.64 22.14 28.40
C ASP A 476 53.32 23.29 27.64
N GLN A 477 52.55 24.23 27.09
CA GLN A 477 52.70 25.70 27.20
C GLN A 477 52.12 26.43 25.96
N VAL A 478 51.10 27.25 26.23
CA VAL A 478 50.54 28.25 25.30
C VAL A 478 51.21 29.60 25.60
N PRO A 479 51.68 30.36 24.60
CA PRO A 479 51.90 31.79 24.75
C PRO A 479 50.64 32.56 24.31
N GLU A 480 50.12 33.40 25.20
CA GLU A 480 49.19 34.48 24.87
C GLU A 480 49.83 35.49 23.91
N GLY A 481 49.07 35.96 22.91
CA GLY A 481 49.35 37.25 22.26
C GLY A 481 49.60 37.27 20.75
N SER A 482 48.98 36.41 19.94
CA SER A 482 48.95 36.61 18.48
C SER A 482 47.53 36.58 17.92
N GLU A 483 47.07 37.77 17.57
CA GLU A 483 45.83 38.08 16.86
C GLU A 483 45.94 37.59 15.40
N VAL A 484 45.09 36.64 15.01
CA VAL A 484 44.94 36.21 13.62
C VAL A 484 43.60 36.73 13.11
N VAL A 485 43.67 37.74 12.26
CA VAL A 485 42.53 38.30 11.53
C VAL A 485 42.19 37.37 10.35
N LEU A 486 41.06 36.67 10.43
CA LEU A 486 40.45 36.00 9.28
C LEU A 486 39.27 36.84 8.79
N ARG A 487 39.42 37.44 7.60
CA ARG A 487 38.30 37.97 6.82
C ARG A 487 37.62 36.78 6.11
N GLY A 488 36.43 36.41 6.56
CA GLY A 488 35.49 35.58 5.80
C GLY A 488 34.33 36.44 5.32
N GLU A 489 34.02 36.37 4.03
CA GLU A 489 32.78 36.89 3.47
C GLU A 489 31.59 36.12 4.05
N VAL A 490 30.59 36.85 4.53
CA VAL A 490 29.31 36.30 5.00
C VAL A 490 28.38 36.23 3.80
N THR A 491 28.06 35.02 3.36
CA THR A 491 26.86 34.77 2.55
C THR A 491 25.75 34.34 3.50
N ASP A 492 24.66 35.12 3.56
CA ASP A 492 23.46 34.80 4.34
C ASP A 492 22.80 33.52 3.81
N GLU A 493 22.97 32.40 4.52
CA GLU A 493 22.08 31.24 4.40
C GLU A 493 21.05 31.28 5.55
N PRO A 494 19.75 31.06 5.26
CA PRO A 494 18.73 31.04 6.29
C PRO A 494 18.92 29.85 7.23
N SER A 495 18.66 30.09 8.53
CA SER A 495 18.85 29.07 9.56
C SER A 495 17.91 27.87 9.35
N PHE A 496 18.33 26.70 9.81
CA PHE A 496 17.57 25.44 9.82
C PHE A 496 16.09 25.60 10.24
N TYR A 497 15.79 26.58 11.10
CA TYR A 497 14.44 26.84 11.61
C TYR A 497 13.56 27.67 10.67
N GLU A 498 14.11 28.55 9.82
CA GLU A 498 13.35 29.24 8.76
C GLU A 498 12.97 28.30 7.61
N ARG A 499 13.77 27.24 7.37
CA ARG A 499 13.43 26.18 6.41
C ARG A 499 12.27 25.29 6.87
N ILE A 500 12.03 25.19 8.18
CA ILE A 500 10.96 24.37 8.75
C ILE A 500 9.63 25.13 8.81
N SER A 501 9.62 26.45 9.02
CA SER A 501 8.35 27.20 9.16
C SER A 501 7.57 27.34 7.85
N ASN A 502 8.21 27.28 6.69
CA ASN A 502 7.52 27.42 5.39
C ASN A 502 6.87 26.12 4.87
N TYR A 503 7.00 24.99 5.58
CA TYR A 503 6.45 23.69 5.18
C TYR A 503 5.55 23.03 6.24
N GLY A 504 5.35 23.69 7.37
CA GLY A 504 4.72 23.10 8.55
C GLY A 504 3.19 23.17 8.54
N HIS A 505 2.51 22.50 7.61
CA HIS A 505 1.07 22.18 7.78
C HIS A 505 0.61 20.82 7.20
N GLY A 506 1.44 20.06 6.46
CA GLY A 506 1.03 18.78 5.85
C GLY A 506 1.48 17.48 6.54
N VAL A 507 2.18 17.57 7.69
CA VAL A 507 2.91 16.42 8.27
C VAL A 507 2.09 15.66 9.36
N LEU A 508 0.95 16.17 9.81
CA LEU A 508 0.28 15.64 11.01
C LEU A 508 -0.84 14.60 10.77
N ASP A 509 -1.27 14.35 9.53
CA ASP A 509 -2.41 13.46 9.23
C ASP A 509 -2.04 12.02 8.80
N VAL A 510 -0.75 11.63 8.84
CA VAL A 510 -0.28 10.39 8.18
C VAL A 510 -0.09 9.18 9.14
N VAL A 511 -0.30 9.33 10.45
CA VAL A 511 0.08 8.28 11.43
C VAL A 511 -1.02 7.21 11.67
N GLY A 512 -2.21 7.36 11.08
CA GLY A 512 -3.33 6.40 11.23
C GLY A 512 -3.28 5.14 10.34
N LEU A 513 -2.18 4.89 9.64
CA LEU A 513 -2.13 3.97 8.48
C LEU A 513 -1.85 2.48 8.76
N PHE A 514 -1.96 1.98 10.01
CA PHE A 514 -1.72 0.54 10.29
C PHE A 514 -2.75 -0.07 11.26
N PRO A 515 -3.47 -1.15 10.86
CA PRO A 515 -4.50 -1.79 11.70
C PRO A 515 -3.98 -2.54 12.94
N VAL A 516 -2.67 -2.59 13.19
CA VAL A 516 -2.11 -3.29 14.36
C VAL A 516 -1.83 -2.35 15.55
N ILE A 517 -1.76 -1.01 15.37
CA ILE A 517 -1.35 -0.09 16.46
C ILE A 517 -2.07 1.28 16.38
N GLY A 518 -3.39 1.29 16.20
CA GLY A 518 -4.16 2.55 16.09
C GLY A 518 -4.47 3.28 17.40
N GLU A 519 -4.39 2.63 18.56
CA GLU A 519 -5.01 3.19 19.79
C GLU A 519 -4.05 3.98 20.71
N PHE A 520 -2.74 4.07 20.39
CA PHE A 520 -1.76 4.77 21.25
C PHE A 520 -1.38 6.19 20.77
N ALA A 521 -1.74 6.57 19.53
CA ALA A 521 -1.22 7.78 18.88
C ALA A 521 -1.93 9.08 19.33
N ASP A 522 -3.25 9.04 19.57
CA ASP A 522 -4.04 10.25 19.83
C ASP A 522 -3.73 10.89 21.20
N GLY A 523 -3.32 10.08 22.18
CA GLY A 523 -2.86 10.57 23.49
C GLY A 523 -1.46 11.19 23.46
N ALA A 524 -0.62 10.82 22.51
CA ALA A 524 0.76 11.29 22.43
C ALA A 524 0.85 12.73 21.88
N ASN A 525 0.00 13.10 20.92
CA ASN A 525 -0.01 14.43 20.30
C ASN A 525 -0.41 15.54 21.29
N VAL A 526 -1.45 15.31 22.10
CA VAL A 526 -1.87 16.28 23.14
C VAL A 526 -0.75 16.49 24.17
N VAL A 527 -0.03 15.42 24.51
CA VAL A 527 1.09 15.48 25.47
C VAL A 527 2.29 16.21 24.86
N LEU A 528 2.60 16.01 23.58
CA LEU A 528 3.71 16.67 22.90
C LEU A 528 3.50 18.19 22.77
N SER A 529 2.32 18.61 22.29
CA SER A 529 1.99 20.03 22.12
C SER A 529 1.91 20.80 23.45
N LEU A 530 1.50 20.13 24.54
CA LEU A 530 1.55 20.71 25.88
C LEU A 530 2.99 20.86 26.40
N VAL A 531 3.88 19.92 26.08
CA VAL A 531 5.30 20.00 26.43
C VAL A 531 6.01 21.10 25.64
N GLU A 532 5.69 21.25 24.35
CA GLU A 532 6.20 22.33 23.50
C GLU A 532 5.72 23.71 23.95
N SER A 533 4.43 23.85 24.28
CA SER A 533 3.89 25.10 24.84
C SER A 533 4.60 25.50 26.13
N ALA A 534 4.83 24.54 27.04
CA ALA A 534 5.57 24.79 28.27
C ALA A 534 7.04 25.16 28.01
N ALA A 535 7.68 24.57 27.00
CA ALA A 535 9.05 24.91 26.61
C ALA A 535 9.13 26.34 26.05
N TYR A 536 8.22 26.73 25.16
CA TYR A 536 8.19 28.09 24.59
C TYR A 536 7.85 29.16 25.63
N ALA A 537 6.96 28.85 26.58
CA ALA A 537 6.66 29.75 27.69
C ALA A 537 7.89 29.97 28.60
N VAL A 538 8.69 28.93 28.84
CA VAL A 538 9.96 29.03 29.59
C VAL A 538 11.02 29.81 28.81
N MET A 539 11.00 29.75 27.48
CA MET A 539 11.89 30.51 26.60
C MET A 539 11.44 31.96 26.37
N GLY A 540 10.30 32.38 26.93
CA GLY A 540 9.77 33.75 26.82
C GLY A 540 9.08 34.05 25.48
N ASP A 541 8.84 33.04 24.65
CA ASP A 541 8.13 33.17 23.37
C ASP A 541 6.63 32.89 23.59
N SER A 542 5.92 33.91 24.08
CA SER A 542 4.52 33.80 24.49
C SER A 542 3.55 33.51 23.34
N ASP A 543 3.92 33.89 22.11
CA ASP A 543 3.06 33.70 20.93
C ASP A 543 3.13 32.24 20.47
N LYS A 544 4.32 31.64 20.37
CA LYS A 544 4.45 30.20 20.08
C LYS A 544 3.94 29.30 21.19
N ALA A 545 4.07 29.74 22.44
CA ALA A 545 3.47 29.04 23.57
C ALA A 545 1.94 28.99 23.43
N ARG A 546 1.30 30.08 22.98
CA ARG A 546 -0.15 30.16 22.75
C ARG A 546 -0.58 29.37 21.51
N ASP A 547 0.20 29.39 20.43
CA ASP A 547 -0.09 28.62 19.22
C ASP A 547 -0.01 27.11 19.49
N SER A 548 1.04 26.65 20.17
CA SER A 548 1.18 25.24 20.57
C SER A 548 0.07 24.78 21.53
N LEU A 549 -0.44 25.70 22.36
CA LEU A 549 -1.59 25.44 23.24
C LEU A 549 -2.91 25.43 22.44
N GLY A 550 -3.00 26.23 21.38
CA GLY A 550 -4.09 26.24 20.40
C GLY A 550 -4.18 24.93 19.65
N ASP A 551 -3.04 24.37 19.24
CA ASP A 551 -2.94 23.08 18.54
C ASP A 551 -3.31 21.90 19.46
N ALA A 552 -2.92 21.96 20.74
CA ALA A 552 -3.41 21.04 21.75
C ALA A 552 -4.95 21.15 21.93
N GLY A 553 -5.50 22.36 21.83
CA GLY A 553 -6.94 22.62 21.87
C GLY A 553 -7.69 22.09 20.65
N LEU A 554 -7.13 22.25 19.44
CA LEU A 554 -7.68 21.72 18.19
C LEU A 554 -7.63 20.20 18.15
N SER A 555 -6.56 19.60 18.68
CA SER A 555 -6.40 18.14 18.82
C SER A 555 -7.37 17.53 19.86
N VAL A 556 -7.93 18.33 20.76
CA VAL A 556 -9.02 17.90 21.67
C VAL A 556 -10.40 18.05 21.02
N ILE A 557 -10.55 18.96 20.05
CA ILE A 557 -11.79 19.13 19.29
C ILE A 557 -12.03 17.94 18.35
N SER A 558 -10.98 17.32 17.81
CA SER A 558 -11.06 16.09 17.02
C SER A 558 -11.44 14.83 17.83
N ILE A 559 -11.46 14.92 19.17
CA ILE A 559 -11.87 13.82 20.07
C ILE A 559 -13.39 13.81 20.33
N VAL A 560 -14.15 14.83 19.87
CA VAL A 560 -15.61 14.95 20.11
C VAL A 560 -16.41 14.74 18.82
N PRO A 561 -17.10 13.60 18.64
CA PRO A 561 -17.73 13.25 17.37
C PRO A 561 -19.16 13.81 17.23
N VAL A 562 -19.39 15.12 17.40
CA VAL A 562 -20.62 15.79 16.91
C VAL A 562 -20.34 17.28 16.62
N ALA A 563 -19.83 17.59 15.43
CA ALA A 563 -19.62 18.97 14.97
C ALA A 563 -20.35 19.32 13.66
N GLY A 564 -21.44 18.60 13.35
CA GLY A 564 -22.33 18.94 12.22
C GLY A 564 -23.45 19.95 12.58
N ASP A 565 -23.93 19.96 13.83
CA ASP A 565 -25.18 20.67 14.20
C ASP A 565 -24.99 21.92 15.09
N ILE A 566 -23.76 22.23 15.52
CA ILE A 566 -23.49 23.36 16.44
C ILE A 566 -23.09 24.65 15.71
N LEU A 567 -22.74 24.58 14.42
CA LEU A 567 -22.37 25.77 13.62
C LEU A 567 -23.56 26.66 13.23
N SER A 568 -24.81 26.27 13.56
CA SER A 568 -26.01 27.08 13.30
C SER A 568 -26.44 28.01 14.46
N LYS A 569 -25.79 27.96 15.64
CA LYS A 569 -26.18 28.79 16.80
C LYS A 569 -24.97 29.45 17.48
N GLY A 570 -24.60 30.63 16.96
CA GLY A 570 -23.44 31.46 17.35
C GLY A 570 -23.39 32.03 18.79
N GLY A 571 -23.94 31.35 19.80
CA GLY A 571 -23.99 31.85 21.18
C GLY A 571 -22.97 31.25 22.17
N LYS A 572 -22.35 30.10 21.85
CA LYS A 572 -21.54 29.34 22.84
C LYS A 572 -20.02 29.44 22.66
N VAL A 573 -19.52 29.88 21.51
CA VAL A 573 -18.08 30.06 21.25
C VAL A 573 -17.46 31.15 22.14
N GLY A 574 -18.23 32.20 22.45
CA GLY A 574 -17.76 33.30 23.31
C GLY A 574 -17.53 32.94 24.79
N LYS A 575 -18.09 31.82 25.29
CA LYS A 575 -17.85 31.36 26.66
C LYS A 575 -16.59 30.51 26.79
N LEU A 576 -16.26 29.73 25.75
CA LEU A 576 -15.05 28.92 25.72
C LEU A 576 -13.81 29.81 25.53
N GLY A 577 -13.89 30.81 24.65
CA GLY A 577 -12.83 31.81 24.48
C GLY A 577 -12.54 32.63 25.74
N LYS A 578 -13.56 32.92 26.56
CA LYS A 578 -13.41 33.63 27.85
C LYS A 578 -12.76 32.78 28.95
N VAL A 579 -12.89 31.46 28.93
CA VAL A 579 -12.26 30.57 29.91
C VAL A 579 -10.80 30.32 29.52
N ILE A 580 -10.52 30.21 28.22
CA ILE A 580 -9.17 30.05 27.68
C ILE A 580 -8.35 31.34 27.88
N SER A 581 -8.91 32.52 27.63
CA SER A 581 -8.17 33.78 27.86
C SER A 581 -7.89 34.02 29.35
N LYS A 582 -8.85 33.72 30.23
CA LYS A 582 -8.70 33.96 31.67
C LYS A 582 -7.64 33.09 32.32
N ASN A 583 -7.44 31.87 31.82
CA ASN A 583 -6.39 30.96 32.30
C ASN A 583 -5.03 31.25 31.66
N ALA A 584 -4.99 31.83 30.46
CA ALA A 584 -3.74 32.28 29.82
C ALA A 584 -3.15 33.51 30.53
N ASP A 585 -4.00 34.43 30.96
CA ASP A 585 -3.58 35.61 31.74
C ASP A 585 -3.05 35.22 33.13
N GLU A 586 -3.60 34.18 33.77
CA GLU A 586 -3.13 33.65 35.06
C GLU A 586 -1.78 32.92 34.97
N VAL A 587 -1.43 32.35 33.80
CA VAL A 587 -0.15 31.65 33.57
C VAL A 587 0.96 32.62 33.18
N ALA A 588 0.63 33.73 32.51
CA ALA A 588 1.58 34.78 32.18
C ALA A 588 2.06 35.59 33.41
N ASP A 589 1.23 35.70 34.45
CA ASP A 589 1.52 36.51 35.65
C ASP A 589 2.44 35.83 36.69
N VAL A 590 2.69 34.51 36.57
CA VAL A 590 3.49 33.77 37.57
C VAL A 590 4.93 33.59 37.09
N GLY A 591 5.68 34.70 37.13
CA GLY A 591 7.13 34.70 36.95
C GLY A 591 7.87 33.89 38.03
N VAL A 592 8.66 32.91 37.56
CA VAL A 592 9.90 32.33 38.12
C VAL A 592 10.11 32.45 39.65
N LYS A 593 9.85 31.35 40.38
CA LYS A 593 10.73 30.76 41.45
C LYS A 593 9.97 29.76 42.34
N ASN A 594 10.11 28.45 42.08
CA ASN A 594 10.45 27.41 43.09
C ASN A 594 10.09 25.98 42.66
N LYS A 595 10.88 25.02 43.15
CA LYS A 595 10.80 23.56 42.94
C LYS A 595 9.48 22.86 43.34
N LYS A 596 8.47 23.58 43.84
CA LYS A 596 7.15 23.04 44.22
C LYS A 596 6.17 22.90 43.05
N THR A 597 6.49 23.50 41.89
CA THR A 597 5.63 23.49 40.70
C THR A 597 5.52 22.11 40.05
N LEU A 598 6.49 21.21 40.25
CA LEU A 598 6.47 19.86 39.65
C LEU A 598 5.43 18.91 40.29
N GLU A 599 4.97 19.16 41.52
CA GLU A 599 3.90 18.35 42.15
C GLU A 599 2.50 18.81 41.76
N ILE A 600 2.33 20.09 41.37
CA ILE A 600 1.05 20.63 40.90
C ILE A 600 0.77 20.16 39.46
N VAL A 601 1.78 19.79 38.68
CA VAL A 601 1.61 19.23 37.32
C VAL A 601 1.23 17.74 37.32
N LYS A 602 1.46 17.00 38.41
CA LYS A 602 1.09 15.58 38.52
C LYS A 602 -0.37 15.33 38.97
N ARG A 603 -1.02 16.30 39.59
CA ARG A 603 -2.44 16.20 40.01
C ARG A 603 -3.47 16.36 38.87
N PRO A 604 -3.29 17.25 37.88
CA PRO A 604 -4.26 17.47 36.81
C PRO A 604 -4.31 16.30 35.81
N THR A 605 -3.21 15.54 35.64
CA THR A 605 -3.13 14.48 34.62
C THR A 605 -4.09 13.31 34.91
N ASN A 606 -4.35 13.02 36.19
CA ASN A 606 -5.28 11.95 36.58
C ASN A 606 -6.76 12.39 36.66
N GLU A 607 -7.02 13.70 36.73
CA GLU A 607 -8.40 14.24 36.74
C GLU A 607 -8.87 14.69 35.35
N ILE A 608 -7.97 15.11 34.46
CA ILE A 608 -8.29 15.54 33.09
C ILE A 608 -8.55 14.32 32.17
N VAL A 609 -7.89 13.18 32.39
CA VAL A 609 -8.21 11.92 31.67
C VAL A 609 -9.53 11.30 32.15
N LYS A 610 -10.13 11.76 33.26
CA LYS A 610 -11.39 11.22 33.81
C LYS A 610 -12.65 12.04 33.48
N ARG A 611 -12.57 13.03 32.60
CA ARG A 611 -13.74 13.76 32.04
C ARG A 611 -13.51 13.88 30.53
N GLN A 612 -14.20 13.19 29.63
CA GLN A 612 -15.62 12.82 29.60
C GLN A 612 -15.85 11.54 28.76
N THR A 613 -15.92 10.37 29.39
CA THR A 613 -16.77 9.28 28.88
C THR A 613 -17.89 9.15 29.89
N LYS A 614 -19.10 9.58 29.53
CA LYS A 614 -20.27 9.40 30.40
C LYS A 614 -20.57 7.90 30.42
N PRO A 615 -20.45 7.20 31.56
CA PRO A 615 -20.70 5.76 31.58
C PRO A 615 -22.14 5.46 31.13
N PRO A 616 -22.41 4.33 30.46
CA PRO A 616 -23.72 4.04 29.93
C PRO A 616 -24.77 4.03 31.03
N LYS A 617 -25.90 4.66 30.78
CA LYS A 617 -27.03 4.67 31.73
C LYS A 617 -27.77 3.34 31.63
N ILE A 618 -27.64 2.50 32.66
CA ILE A 618 -28.29 1.18 32.70
C ILE A 618 -29.67 1.29 33.39
N LEU A 619 -30.76 1.08 32.66
CA LEU A 619 -32.15 1.24 33.13
C LEU A 619 -32.81 -0.05 33.64
N GLY A 620 -32.12 -1.18 33.56
CA GLY A 620 -32.65 -2.52 33.90
C GLY A 620 -31.55 -3.56 34.13
N LYS A 621 -31.93 -4.83 34.35
CA LYS A 621 -30.96 -5.94 34.43
C LYS A 621 -30.42 -6.22 33.02
N ALA A 622 -29.13 -5.98 32.83
CA ALA A 622 -28.41 -6.23 31.59
C ALA A 622 -27.41 -7.38 31.75
N TYR A 623 -27.12 -8.09 30.66
CA TYR A 623 -26.09 -9.12 30.61
C TYR A 623 -24.69 -8.50 30.52
N ARG A 624 -23.66 -9.19 31.03
CA ARG A 624 -22.26 -8.70 30.98
C ARG A 624 -21.81 -8.33 29.56
N LYS A 625 -22.24 -9.11 28.56
CA LYS A 625 -21.91 -8.86 27.15
C LYS A 625 -22.54 -7.57 26.62
N GLU A 626 -23.75 -7.23 27.06
CA GLU A 626 -24.43 -5.98 26.67
C GLU A 626 -23.77 -4.76 27.31
N ILE A 627 -23.32 -4.89 28.56
CA ILE A 627 -22.58 -3.84 29.26
C ILE A 627 -21.23 -3.57 28.58
N LYS A 628 -20.53 -4.62 28.12
CA LYS A 628 -19.27 -4.49 27.38
C LYS A 628 -19.46 -3.64 26.12
N VAL A 629 -20.43 -3.98 25.27
CA VAL A 629 -20.72 -3.22 24.05
C VAL A 629 -21.18 -1.79 24.38
N ALA A 630 -22.00 -1.60 25.42
CA ALA A 630 -22.45 -0.27 25.83
C ALA A 630 -21.31 0.62 26.34
N ASN A 631 -20.34 0.05 27.05
CA ASN A 631 -19.15 0.77 27.49
C ASN A 631 -18.28 1.16 26.30
N GLU A 632 -18.08 0.28 25.32
CA GLU A 632 -17.28 0.59 24.12
C GLU A 632 -17.88 1.77 23.33
N PHE A 633 -19.20 1.84 23.19
CA PHE A 633 -19.84 3.02 22.59
C PHE A 633 -19.69 4.29 23.44
N ALA A 634 -19.77 4.17 24.78
CA ALA A 634 -19.56 5.30 25.67
C ALA A 634 -18.10 5.79 25.69
N GLU A 635 -17.14 4.88 25.50
CA GLU A 635 -15.70 5.17 25.35
C GLU A 635 -15.41 5.90 24.04
N ARG A 636 -16.18 5.62 22.99
CA ARG A 636 -16.18 6.36 21.72
C ARG A 636 -16.96 7.69 21.78
N GLY A 637 -17.39 8.12 22.97
CA GLY A 637 -18.02 9.42 23.18
C GLY A 637 -19.54 9.48 22.97
N HIS A 638 -20.21 8.35 22.73
CA HIS A 638 -21.66 8.33 22.53
C HIS A 638 -22.45 8.39 23.85
N ASP A 639 -23.64 9.00 23.86
CA ASP A 639 -24.57 8.87 24.99
C ASP A 639 -25.33 7.55 24.89
N VAL A 640 -24.91 6.58 25.70
CA VAL A 640 -25.45 5.23 25.65
C VAL A 640 -26.41 4.98 26.80
N VAL A 641 -27.63 4.56 26.48
CA VAL A 641 -28.63 4.11 27.45
C VAL A 641 -28.95 2.65 27.18
N LEU A 642 -28.57 1.77 28.10
CA LEU A 642 -28.82 0.33 28.04
C LEU A 642 -30.10 -0.01 28.80
N ARG A 643 -31.10 -0.55 28.11
CA ARG A 643 -32.43 -0.77 28.70
C ARG A 643 -32.56 -2.10 29.45
N GLY A 644 -31.75 -3.10 29.09
CA GLY A 644 -31.80 -4.45 29.66
C GLY A 644 -33.14 -5.14 29.37
N LYS A 645 -33.57 -6.07 30.24
CA LYS A 645 -34.81 -6.90 30.06
C LYS A 645 -36.17 -6.16 30.01
N LYS A 646 -36.23 -4.86 29.72
CA LYS A 646 -37.49 -4.12 29.53
C LYS A 646 -37.92 -4.19 28.06
N GLU A 647 -39.23 -4.09 27.79
CA GLU A 647 -39.75 -4.09 26.41
C GLU A 647 -39.23 -2.89 25.59
N GLY A 648 -38.83 -3.16 24.34
CA GLY A 648 -38.28 -2.20 23.38
C GLY A 648 -36.79 -2.43 23.08
N ALA A 649 -36.17 -1.46 22.39
CA ALA A 649 -34.77 -1.53 21.96
C ALA A 649 -33.80 -1.82 23.12
N ASP A 650 -32.86 -2.73 22.88
CA ASP A 650 -31.85 -3.16 23.86
C ASP A 650 -30.96 -1.98 24.30
N LEU A 651 -30.63 -1.09 23.36
CA LEU A 651 -29.82 0.10 23.58
C LEU A 651 -30.35 1.34 22.84
N THR A 652 -29.90 2.48 23.33
CA THR A 652 -30.06 3.79 22.69
C THR A 652 -28.68 4.43 22.63
N ILE A 653 -28.22 4.81 21.45
CA ILE A 653 -26.93 5.48 21.19
C ILE A 653 -27.29 6.84 20.60
N ASP A 654 -26.92 7.92 21.27
CA ASP A 654 -27.26 9.31 20.89
C ASP A 654 -28.76 9.49 20.61
N ASP A 655 -29.58 8.96 21.54
CA ASP A 655 -31.03 8.92 21.48
C ASP A 655 -31.64 8.12 20.29
N ILE A 656 -30.80 7.45 19.49
CA ILE A 656 -31.23 6.55 18.41
C ILE A 656 -31.37 5.13 18.95
N LYS A 657 -32.47 4.45 18.63
CA LYS A 657 -32.76 3.08 19.08
C LYS A 657 -31.98 2.05 18.28
N TRP A 658 -31.42 1.06 18.97
CA TRP A 658 -30.64 -0.03 18.40
C TRP A 658 -30.97 -1.36 19.08
N GLU A 659 -30.91 -2.44 18.31
CA GLU A 659 -31.02 -3.81 18.82
C GLU A 659 -29.63 -4.43 18.93
N LEU A 660 -29.28 -5.06 20.06
CA LEU A 660 -28.00 -5.76 20.20
C LEU A 660 -28.24 -7.26 20.25
N LYS A 661 -27.57 -7.98 19.36
CA LYS A 661 -27.57 -9.44 19.34
C LYS A 661 -26.14 -9.94 19.51
N THR A 662 -25.94 -10.81 20.50
CA THR A 662 -24.65 -11.50 20.67
C THR A 662 -24.76 -12.87 19.99
N LEU A 663 -23.73 -13.27 19.26
CA LEU A 663 -23.74 -14.56 18.58
C LEU A 663 -23.33 -15.69 19.53
N GLU A 664 -23.90 -16.87 19.27
CA GLU A 664 -23.54 -18.13 19.92
C GLU A 664 -22.69 -19.03 19.01
N SER A 665 -22.62 -18.73 17.71
CA SER A 665 -21.69 -19.36 16.76
C SER A 665 -21.27 -18.39 15.66
N PRO A 666 -20.08 -18.53 15.07
CA PRO A 666 -19.56 -17.64 14.02
C PRO A 666 -20.10 -18.00 12.63
N THR A 667 -21.31 -18.53 12.52
CA THR A 667 -21.87 -19.01 11.25
C THR A 667 -22.72 -17.95 10.56
N ILE A 668 -22.74 -17.99 9.22
CA ILE A 668 -23.64 -17.15 8.40
C ILE A 668 -25.09 -17.31 8.88
N ASN A 669 -25.54 -18.53 9.16
CA ASN A 669 -26.90 -18.78 9.62
C ASN A 669 -27.21 -18.13 10.97
N ALA A 670 -26.26 -18.13 11.91
CA ALA A 670 -26.43 -17.45 13.20
C ALA A 670 -26.54 -15.92 13.04
N ILE A 671 -25.74 -15.33 12.15
CA ILE A 671 -25.84 -13.90 11.81
C ILE A 671 -27.21 -13.60 11.20
N ARG A 672 -27.62 -14.37 10.18
CA ARG A 672 -28.92 -14.19 9.50
C ARG A 672 -30.11 -14.33 10.44
N GLN A 673 -30.06 -15.28 11.39
CA GLN A 673 -31.12 -15.48 12.36
C GLN A 673 -31.20 -14.32 13.36
N ASN A 674 -30.06 -13.82 13.83
CA ASN A 674 -30.00 -12.68 14.75
C ASN A 674 -30.39 -11.36 14.06
N LEU A 675 -29.97 -11.15 12.81
CA LEU A 675 -30.43 -10.04 11.98
C LEU A 675 -31.93 -10.00 11.85
N ARG A 676 -32.54 -11.13 11.45
CA ARG A 676 -33.99 -11.22 11.29
C ARG A 676 -34.72 -10.92 12.60
N LYS A 677 -34.19 -11.37 13.74
CA LYS A 677 -34.76 -11.08 15.06
C LYS A 677 -34.62 -9.59 15.40
N GLY A 678 -33.41 -9.03 15.25
CA GLY A 678 -33.13 -7.62 15.52
C GLY A 678 -33.97 -6.69 14.64
N LEU A 679 -34.01 -6.91 13.32
CA LEU A 679 -34.80 -6.09 12.39
C LEU A 679 -36.32 -6.19 12.65
N LYS A 680 -36.80 -7.28 13.24
CA LYS A 680 -38.21 -7.41 13.65
C LYS A 680 -38.52 -6.70 14.97
N GLN A 681 -37.53 -6.57 15.85
CA GLN A 681 -37.67 -6.01 17.20
C GLN A 681 -37.40 -4.50 17.25
N GLY A 682 -36.51 -4.01 16.38
CA GLY A 682 -36.04 -2.63 16.37
C GLY A 682 -36.52 -1.75 15.22
N ASP A 683 -36.00 -0.53 15.16
CA ASP A 683 -36.27 0.49 14.12
C ASP A 683 -35.36 0.33 12.89
N GLY A 684 -34.99 -0.90 12.55
CA GLY A 684 -34.10 -1.19 11.43
C GLY A 684 -32.60 -1.00 11.71
N ARG A 685 -32.20 -0.66 12.95
CA ARG A 685 -30.78 -0.56 13.34
C ARG A 685 -30.38 -1.70 14.28
N VAL A 686 -29.36 -2.45 13.88
CA VAL A 686 -28.94 -3.67 14.59
C VAL A 686 -27.43 -3.69 14.77
N VAL A 687 -27.00 -3.98 15.99
CA VAL A 687 -25.63 -4.36 16.35
C VAL A 687 -25.57 -5.88 16.55
N ILE A 688 -24.60 -6.52 15.93
CA ILE A 688 -24.28 -7.94 16.12
C ILE A 688 -22.88 -8.04 16.69
N ASP A 689 -22.72 -8.64 17.87
CA ASP A 689 -21.41 -8.92 18.44
C ASP A 689 -21.05 -10.40 18.29
N GLY A 690 -20.11 -10.68 17.39
CA GLY A 690 -19.58 -12.01 17.11
C GLY A 690 -18.15 -12.24 17.60
N ARG A 691 -17.53 -11.29 18.30
CA ARG A 691 -16.11 -11.36 18.69
C ARG A 691 -15.80 -12.59 19.56
N GLU A 692 -16.64 -12.84 20.56
CA GLU A 692 -16.46 -13.93 21.52
C GLU A 692 -16.58 -15.34 20.90
N VAL A 693 -17.17 -15.45 19.71
CA VAL A 693 -17.35 -16.73 19.01
C VAL A 693 -16.40 -16.90 17.83
N GLY A 694 -15.42 -16.00 17.66
CA GLY A 694 -14.45 -16.10 16.57
C GLY A 694 -15.00 -15.65 15.22
N LEU A 695 -16.03 -14.79 15.18
CA LEU A 695 -16.58 -14.33 13.90
C LEU A 695 -15.52 -13.54 13.12
N THR A 696 -15.30 -13.92 11.86
CA THR A 696 -14.38 -13.22 10.95
C THR A 696 -15.11 -12.14 10.12
N HIS A 697 -14.37 -11.12 9.69
CA HIS A 697 -14.90 -10.03 8.86
C HIS A 697 -15.52 -10.54 7.56
N ALA A 698 -14.83 -11.45 6.84
CA ALA A 698 -15.34 -12.06 5.61
C ALA A 698 -16.63 -12.88 5.81
N THR A 699 -16.84 -13.46 6.99
CA THR A 699 -18.08 -14.21 7.28
C THR A 699 -19.24 -13.26 7.57
N ALA A 700 -18.96 -12.13 8.22
CA ALA A 700 -19.95 -11.07 8.43
C ALA A 700 -20.42 -10.48 7.09
N ILE A 701 -19.50 -10.10 6.20
CA ILE A 701 -19.80 -9.54 4.86
C ILE A 701 -20.69 -10.50 4.07
N ARG A 702 -20.24 -11.76 3.88
CA ARG A 702 -21.00 -12.79 3.15
C ARG A 702 -22.40 -13.00 3.74
N ALA A 703 -22.55 -12.93 5.06
CA ALA A 703 -23.85 -13.10 5.68
C ALA A 703 -24.80 -11.93 5.40
N ILE A 704 -24.28 -10.70 5.32
CA ILE A 704 -25.05 -9.50 4.98
C ILE A 704 -25.40 -9.48 3.49
N GLU A 705 -24.44 -9.72 2.59
CA GLU A 705 -24.67 -9.80 1.14
C GLU A 705 -25.72 -10.84 0.78
N GLN A 706 -25.64 -12.05 1.35
CA GLN A 706 -26.68 -13.07 1.15
C GLN A 706 -28.04 -12.66 1.71
N HIS A 707 -28.10 -11.84 2.76
CA HIS A 707 -29.35 -11.32 3.28
C HIS A 707 -29.92 -10.23 2.37
N GLN A 708 -29.07 -9.36 1.84
CA GLN A 708 -29.39 -8.30 0.88
C GLN A 708 -29.92 -8.89 -0.43
N ALA A 709 -29.17 -9.82 -1.04
CA ALA A 709 -29.56 -10.51 -2.27
C ALA A 709 -30.89 -11.26 -2.13
N SER A 710 -31.24 -11.71 -0.92
CA SER A 710 -32.53 -12.35 -0.65
C SER A 710 -33.70 -11.36 -0.45
N GLY A 711 -33.47 -10.06 -0.60
CA GLY A 711 -34.48 -9.01 -0.40
C GLY A 711 -34.94 -8.87 1.05
N ARG A 712 -34.13 -9.30 2.03
CA ARG A 712 -34.53 -9.36 3.45
C ARG A 712 -34.04 -8.19 4.29
N LEU A 713 -33.33 -7.24 3.70
CA LEU A 713 -32.84 -6.02 4.36
C LEU A 713 -33.68 -4.78 4.05
N ILE A 714 -34.88 -4.93 3.50
CA ILE A 714 -35.75 -3.81 3.06
C ILE A 714 -36.05 -2.79 4.19
N ASN A 715 -36.08 -3.25 5.45
CA ASN A 715 -36.36 -2.39 6.61
C ASN A 715 -35.10 -2.05 7.43
N ALA A 716 -33.91 -2.41 6.95
CA ALA A 716 -32.66 -2.14 7.64
C ALA A 716 -32.18 -0.73 7.29
N LYS A 717 -31.90 0.08 8.32
CA LYS A 717 -31.32 1.43 8.19
C LYS A 717 -29.81 1.41 8.40
N GLU A 718 -29.34 0.56 9.31
CA GLU A 718 -27.91 0.39 9.58
C GLU A 718 -27.66 -0.94 10.30
N ILE A 719 -26.64 -1.66 9.89
CA ILE A 719 -26.21 -2.90 10.51
C ILE A 719 -24.74 -2.75 10.87
N ARG A 720 -24.40 -3.02 12.14
CA ARG A 720 -23.03 -3.07 12.62
C ARG A 720 -22.72 -4.47 13.08
N VAL A 721 -21.65 -5.07 12.58
CA VAL A 721 -21.21 -6.42 12.96
C VAL A 721 -19.80 -6.35 13.53
N TYR A 722 -19.66 -6.57 14.83
CA TYR A 722 -18.38 -6.67 15.50
C TYR A 722 -17.79 -8.06 15.32
N THR A 723 -16.60 -8.10 14.72
CA THR A 723 -15.81 -9.28 14.38
C THR A 723 -14.49 -9.26 15.12
N THR A 724 -13.78 -10.39 15.15
CA THR A 724 -12.48 -10.52 15.82
C THR A 724 -11.40 -9.55 15.30
N SER A 725 -11.52 -9.10 14.04
CA SER A 725 -10.55 -8.22 13.39
C SER A 725 -11.08 -6.79 13.17
N GLY A 726 -12.26 -6.44 13.69
CA GLY A 726 -12.83 -5.09 13.55
C GLY A 726 -14.36 -5.06 13.38
N GLU A 727 -14.88 -3.89 12.99
CA GLU A 727 -16.31 -3.64 12.81
C GLU A 727 -16.67 -3.56 11.33
N TYR A 728 -17.65 -4.34 10.88
CA TYR A 728 -18.27 -4.21 9.56
C TYR A 728 -19.55 -3.39 9.67
N VAL A 729 -19.66 -2.31 8.89
CA VAL A 729 -20.85 -1.44 8.86
C VAL A 729 -21.52 -1.54 7.50
N TRP A 730 -22.81 -1.84 7.48
CA TRP A 730 -23.63 -1.87 6.28
C TRP A 730 -24.78 -0.86 6.41
N LYS A 731 -25.06 -0.15 5.32
CA LYS A 731 -26.16 0.80 5.15
C LYS A 731 -26.86 0.51 3.81
N PRO A 732 -28.19 0.70 3.72
CA PRO A 732 -28.99 0.41 2.54
C PRO A 732 -28.67 1.29 1.34
#